data_AF-A0A922L8G9-F1
#
_entry.id   AF-A0A922L8G9-F1
#
_cell.length_a   1.000
_cell.length_b   1.000
_cell.length_c   1.000
_cell.angle_alpha   90.00
_cell.angle_beta   90.00
_cell.angle_gamma   90.00
#
_symmetry.space_group_name_H-M   'P 1'
#
loop_
_entity.id
_entity.type
_entity.pdbx_description
1 polymer ?
#
loop_
_entity_poly.entity_id
_entity_poly.type
_entity_poly.pdbx_seq_one_letter_code
_entity_poly.pdbx_strand_id
1 'polypeptide(L)'
;MFGFIETVSLNQNPDEVLHLPGLKTKINFRHFSGYLEAEDGAFLHYWLFESQRDPTSDPVVFWFNGGPGSSSLFGALMECGPFRIESGETLIMNNFSWNAQANMVFIESPAGVGFSYKLDRNYTTNDDITAQNNYVALKSFFKKFPHFEKNPLYISGESYGGVYVPTLSVKILENHYPKNFKGFVIGNGAMNFEMLDNSLIHYFYHHALINDDTWQYLLDTCCPNVKNARYCNFATNQNPKCNGEIEKISKFFHNNFDRYNIYHWMCFDPINDHAPFSFAKSVGEVGWITTLQHKNRKNIKCNNDVKFAAPTVNDDALKSYLNQQKIREALHISSHANSHWNLFSKELIYKPIYQDMTNHVKKLIDGGLKGLLYNGDFDTACNYLGNRWYEIINSKFVENLGYETNTGYLPWKYDNQIGGFRIRYGKLIYQTIMGAGHMAPMDQPGPLQAIDVIELSSGGSFPSMKLSKPVLKGIYKKGYKNPTPIQRKTIPIVLNGQDVVAMARTGSGKTAAFLIPIIEKLQSHKIEKGARVLILSPTRELALQTYKFAREFARFTDLKCETILGGDSMERQFSKIHENPDIIIATPGRLLHVAIEMDLKFSSVQMIVFDEADRLFEMGFKEQLTEILSRLSSKRQTLLFSATLPQTIVDFTRAGLIDPVLVRLDTETKISENLRLIHLGCRNEDKLATLLHLLKNVIKSNEQIIVFLPTRHHIEYIKEILDQCFIPSTYLYSSLDSEARKINIRTFHLKKVPVLLVTDLAARGVDIPLLDNVINFNFPSRSKLFVHRVGRTARAGRSGTAYSLISNDELPYLFTLSLFLNQPFKAANPSILNNEDDDDDDGCKYGTVPQTIIDEENEIIQKLHGQFSELDSMEKVCQSAYKQYLKTREIADGESVRKMKSFLENEKIGYHPIFIDRTIKQNDQRKMENERVEMLSSIKSYKPNMTVFEIGKNNKANTAREVMKMKRQVTEKILGKKSNHSSEQTETNFKDKEFYLNYQSNDFHFEKGLQLTKSFDTQLKESILDFDERIQTHQKKRQRQRVVGHNKGKAMKRKGKR
;
A
#
# COMPACT_ATOMS: atom_id res chain seq x y z
N MET A 1 -29.53 45.62 49.27
CA MET A 1 -29.16 44.19 49.34
C MET A 1 -29.27 43.64 47.94
N PHE A 2 -28.13 43.20 47.39
CA PHE A 2 -27.90 42.45 46.14
C PHE A 2 -29.11 41.61 45.68
N GLY A 3 -29.60 41.62 44.44
CA GLY A 3 -28.93 41.84 43.16
C GLY A 3 -28.36 40.52 42.64
N PHE A 4 -29.11 39.80 41.81
CA PHE A 4 -28.60 39.06 40.66
C PHE A 4 -29.74 38.83 39.66
N ILE A 5 -29.74 39.71 38.66
CA ILE A 5 -30.36 39.52 37.36
C ILE A 5 -29.70 38.28 36.76
N GLU A 6 -30.47 37.21 36.53
CA GLU A 6 -30.00 36.09 35.72
C GLU A 6 -29.69 36.63 34.32
N THR A 7 -28.41 36.75 34.05
CA THR A 7 -27.85 36.92 32.72
C THR A 7 -28.29 35.74 31.88
N VAL A 8 -29.32 35.93 31.06
CA VAL A 8 -29.59 35.12 29.87
C VAL A 8 -28.29 35.08 29.07
N SER A 9 -27.62 33.94 29.09
CA SER A 9 -26.44 33.65 28.28
C SER A 9 -26.81 33.79 26.81
N LEU A 10 -26.43 34.91 26.19
CA LEU A 10 -26.34 35.06 24.75
C LEU A 10 -25.44 33.94 24.18
N ASN A 11 -25.93 33.26 23.14
CA ASN A 11 -25.24 32.29 22.26
C ASN A 11 -25.48 30.78 22.47
N GLN A 12 -26.73 30.34 22.71
CA GLN A 12 -27.10 28.97 22.31
C GLN A 12 -27.80 29.02 20.95
N ASN A 13 -27.26 28.28 19.97
CA ASN A 13 -27.88 28.15 18.66
C ASN A 13 -29.19 27.38 18.86
N PRO A 14 -30.35 27.89 18.40
CA PRO A 14 -31.65 27.23 18.61
C PRO A 14 -31.72 25.82 18.01
N ASP A 15 -30.85 25.49 17.05
CA ASP A 15 -30.81 24.18 16.43
C ASP A 15 -29.92 23.17 17.21
N GLU A 16 -29.24 23.58 18.29
CA GLU A 16 -28.34 22.70 19.04
C GLU A 16 -29.08 21.61 19.81
N VAL A 17 -28.73 20.35 19.55
CA VAL A 17 -29.32 19.20 20.23
C VAL A 17 -28.57 18.97 21.54
N LEU A 18 -29.16 19.41 22.66
CA LEU A 18 -28.53 19.30 23.99
C LEU A 18 -28.69 17.91 24.61
N HIS A 19 -29.82 17.24 24.34
CA HIS A 19 -30.09 15.90 24.84
C HIS A 19 -30.75 15.06 23.76
N LEU A 20 -30.06 14.00 23.33
CA LEU A 20 -30.59 13.00 22.42
C LEU A 20 -31.00 11.75 23.23
N PRO A 21 -32.30 11.44 23.35
CA PRO A 21 -32.77 10.27 24.09
C PRO A 21 -32.15 8.97 23.53
N GLY A 22 -31.80 8.03 24.40
CA GLY A 22 -31.16 6.77 24.00
C GLY A 22 -29.63 6.80 23.95
N LEU A 23 -29.01 7.99 23.97
CA LEU A 23 -27.56 8.15 24.02
C LEU A 23 -27.03 7.95 25.45
N LYS A 24 -26.42 6.81 25.73
CA LYS A 24 -25.84 6.48 27.05
C LYS A 24 -24.42 7.02 27.26
N THR A 25 -23.75 7.39 26.17
CA THR A 25 -22.33 7.77 26.17
C THR A 25 -22.17 9.28 26.10
N LYS A 26 -21.25 9.85 26.90
CA LYS A 26 -20.91 11.27 26.80
C LYS A 26 -20.14 11.53 25.50
N ILE A 27 -20.69 12.39 24.64
CA ILE A 27 -20.06 12.81 23.38
C ILE A 27 -19.08 13.98 23.60
N ASN A 28 -18.08 14.07 22.72
CA ASN A 28 -17.03 15.10 22.73
C ASN A 28 -17.17 16.14 21.59
N PHE A 29 -18.27 16.11 20.85
CA PHE A 29 -18.59 17.04 19.75
C PHE A 29 -20.01 17.57 19.91
N ARG A 30 -20.31 18.71 19.29
CA ARG A 30 -21.66 19.28 19.25
C ARG A 30 -22.39 18.81 18.00
N HIS A 31 -23.71 18.83 18.05
CA HIS A 31 -24.55 18.49 16.91
C HIS A 31 -25.82 19.35 16.90
N PHE A 32 -26.29 19.63 15.70
CA PHE A 32 -27.36 20.60 15.44
C PHE A 32 -28.37 19.99 14.47
N SER A 33 -29.65 20.10 14.79
CA SER A 33 -30.75 19.60 13.97
C SER A 33 -31.79 20.69 13.82
N GLY A 34 -32.31 20.86 12.61
CA GLY A 34 -33.31 21.89 12.31
C GLY A 34 -33.59 21.96 10.82
N TYR A 35 -33.96 23.15 10.35
CA TYR A 35 -34.35 23.37 8.95
C TYR A 35 -33.49 24.43 8.25
N LEU A 36 -33.25 24.18 6.97
CA LEU A 36 -32.65 25.10 6.01
C LEU A 36 -33.74 25.54 5.03
N GLU A 37 -33.86 26.85 4.85
CA GLU A 37 -34.80 27.44 3.90
C GLU A 37 -34.32 27.21 2.46
N ALA A 38 -35.21 26.70 1.61
CA ALA A 38 -35.01 26.51 0.18
C ALA A 38 -35.99 27.39 -0.63
N GLU A 39 -36.04 27.25 -1.95
CA GLU A 39 -36.97 28.03 -2.79
C GLU A 39 -38.42 27.54 -2.64
N ASP A 40 -39.38 28.36 -3.09
CA ASP A 40 -40.81 28.06 -3.13
C ASP A 40 -41.44 27.62 -1.78
N GLY A 41 -40.92 28.12 -0.65
CA GLY A 41 -41.44 27.78 0.67
C GLY A 41 -41.15 26.33 1.09
N ALA A 42 -40.11 25.73 0.51
CA ALA A 42 -39.56 24.45 0.95
C ALA A 42 -38.60 24.62 2.13
N PHE A 43 -38.65 23.69 3.08
CA PHE A 43 -37.78 23.62 4.24
C PHE A 43 -37.14 22.25 4.30
N LEU A 44 -35.82 22.21 4.16
CA LEU A 44 -35.04 20.97 4.17
C LEU A 44 -34.50 20.71 5.58
N HIS A 45 -34.84 19.56 6.15
CA HIS A 45 -34.29 19.10 7.41
C HIS A 45 -32.80 18.78 7.23
N TYR A 46 -32.00 19.20 8.21
CA TYR A 46 -30.58 18.87 8.27
C TYR A 46 -30.19 18.39 9.67
N TRP A 47 -29.16 17.55 9.71
CA TRP A 47 -28.48 17.17 10.94
C TRP A 47 -26.96 17.32 10.77
N LEU A 48 -26.40 18.33 11.44
CA LEU A 48 -24.96 18.61 11.48
C LEU A 48 -24.33 17.92 12.70
N PHE A 49 -23.21 17.23 12.46
CA PHE A 49 -22.31 16.73 13.49
C PHE A 49 -20.94 17.38 13.32
N GLU A 50 -20.47 18.09 14.35
CA GLU A 50 -19.13 18.67 14.32
C GLU A 50 -18.03 17.61 14.34
N SER A 51 -16.86 17.99 13.85
CA SER A 51 -15.66 17.14 13.90
C SER A 51 -15.26 16.82 15.33
N GLN A 52 -14.92 15.55 15.60
CA GLN A 52 -14.38 15.11 16.89
C GLN A 52 -12.96 15.63 17.15
N ARG A 53 -12.26 16.13 16.11
CA ARG A 53 -10.90 16.66 16.19
C ARG A 53 -10.90 18.18 16.34
N ASP A 54 -11.14 18.93 15.26
CA ASP A 54 -11.19 20.38 15.28
C ASP A 54 -12.26 20.90 14.32
N PRO A 55 -13.47 21.23 14.82
CA PRO A 55 -14.56 21.74 13.99
C PRO A 55 -14.20 23.01 13.21
N THR A 56 -13.25 23.81 13.69
CA THR A 56 -12.91 25.11 13.09
C THR A 56 -11.95 25.03 11.91
N SER A 57 -11.20 23.94 11.78
CA SER A 57 -10.23 23.74 10.68
C SER A 57 -10.57 22.55 9.79
N ASP A 58 -11.30 21.57 10.31
CA ASP A 58 -11.65 20.34 9.59
C ASP A 58 -12.69 20.61 8.49
N PRO A 59 -12.65 19.84 7.38
CA PRO A 59 -13.54 20.07 6.25
C PRO A 59 -15.02 19.92 6.62
N VAL A 60 -15.89 20.60 5.89
CA VAL A 60 -17.34 20.43 5.96
C VAL A 60 -17.77 19.55 4.80
N VAL A 61 -18.51 18.49 5.08
CA VAL A 61 -18.97 17.52 4.09
C VAL A 61 -20.49 17.46 4.13
N PHE A 62 -21.12 17.86 3.03
CA PHE A 62 -22.56 17.68 2.84
C PHE A 62 -22.82 16.28 2.31
N TRP A 63 -23.75 15.55 2.92
CA TRP A 63 -24.08 14.18 2.57
C TRP A 63 -25.53 14.06 2.09
N PHE A 64 -25.69 13.46 0.90
CA PHE A 64 -26.97 13.11 0.29
C PHE A 64 -27.07 11.58 0.13
N ASN A 65 -28.05 10.95 0.79
CA ASN A 65 -28.34 9.53 0.52
C ASN A 65 -29.05 9.33 -0.82
N GLY A 66 -28.96 8.12 -1.35
CA GLY A 66 -29.40 7.82 -2.69
C GLY A 66 -30.84 7.33 -2.83
N GLY A 67 -31.41 7.62 -4.00
CA GLY A 67 -32.82 7.48 -4.34
C GLY A 67 -33.55 8.80 -4.08
N PRO A 68 -34.31 9.37 -5.04
CA PRO A 68 -34.92 10.67 -4.84
C PRO A 68 -35.88 10.77 -3.66
N GLY A 69 -36.42 9.65 -3.19
CA GLY A 69 -37.29 9.60 -2.02
C GLY A 69 -36.59 9.28 -0.70
N SER A 70 -35.28 9.07 -0.69
CA SER A 70 -34.58 8.46 0.44
C SER A 70 -34.04 9.46 1.45
N SER A 71 -34.27 9.20 2.73
CA SER A 71 -33.78 10.07 3.81
C SER A 71 -32.27 9.94 4.02
N SER A 72 -31.58 11.09 4.17
CA SER A 72 -30.17 11.15 4.57
C SER A 72 -29.92 10.81 6.04
N LEU A 73 -30.98 10.68 6.86
CA LEU A 73 -30.84 10.16 8.22
C LEU A 73 -30.50 8.67 8.22
N PHE A 74 -30.79 7.97 7.13
CA PHE A 74 -30.29 6.62 6.90
C PHE A 74 -28.77 6.58 6.93
N GLY A 75 -28.08 7.41 6.13
CA GLY A 75 -26.62 7.48 6.14
C GLY A 75 -26.07 7.97 7.48
N ALA A 76 -26.78 8.87 8.17
CA ALA A 76 -26.39 9.36 9.49
C ALA A 76 -26.39 8.25 10.56
N LEU A 77 -27.37 7.34 10.52
CA LEU A 77 -27.60 6.35 11.58
C LEU A 77 -27.16 4.92 11.21
N MET A 78 -26.86 4.65 9.93
CA MET A 78 -26.48 3.31 9.45
C MET A 78 -25.14 3.27 8.72
N GLU A 79 -24.67 4.37 8.13
CA GLU A 79 -23.47 4.37 7.27
C GLU A 79 -22.28 5.15 7.83
N CYS A 80 -22.26 6.48 7.72
CA CYS A 80 -21.05 7.27 7.98
C CYS A 80 -21.20 8.25 9.15
N GLY A 81 -22.40 8.40 9.72
CA GLY A 81 -22.62 9.25 10.88
C GLY A 81 -22.17 8.62 12.22
N PRO A 82 -22.22 9.41 13.31
CA PRO A 82 -21.62 9.05 14.61
C PRO A 82 -22.39 8.01 15.43
N PHE A 83 -23.65 7.72 15.09
CA PHE A 83 -24.52 6.89 15.92
C PHE A 83 -25.01 5.64 15.16
N ARG A 84 -25.33 4.58 15.92
CA ARG A 84 -26.03 3.36 15.46
C ARG A 84 -27.15 3.00 16.41
N ILE A 85 -28.18 2.35 15.88
CA ILE A 85 -29.32 1.83 16.66
C ILE A 85 -29.12 0.32 16.90
N GLU A 86 -29.02 -0.09 18.16
CA GLU A 86 -28.73 -1.50 18.52
C GLU A 86 -30.01 -2.30 18.86
N SER A 87 -30.99 -1.68 19.52
CA SER A 87 -32.31 -2.23 19.81
C SER A 87 -33.23 -1.14 20.35
N GLY A 88 -34.52 -1.17 19.98
CA GLY A 88 -35.57 -0.19 20.28
C GLY A 88 -35.25 0.80 21.40
N GLU A 89 -34.63 1.93 21.02
CA GLU A 89 -34.31 3.13 21.83
C GLU A 89 -32.86 3.33 22.32
N THR A 90 -31.91 2.40 22.15
CA THR A 90 -30.51 2.66 22.55
C THR A 90 -29.63 3.05 21.36
N LEU A 91 -28.90 4.17 21.51
CA LEU A 91 -27.86 4.61 20.58
C LEU A 91 -26.45 4.21 21.07
N ILE A 92 -25.66 3.68 20.15
CA ILE A 92 -24.22 3.38 20.35
C ILE A 92 -23.36 4.23 19.42
N MET A 93 -22.09 4.43 19.78
CA MET A 93 -21.14 5.18 18.97
C MET A 93 -20.65 4.34 17.78
N ASN A 94 -20.58 4.97 16.61
CA ASN A 94 -19.92 4.42 15.43
C ASN A 94 -18.42 4.77 15.45
N ASN A 95 -17.57 3.76 15.61
CA ASN A 95 -16.11 3.94 15.63
C ASN A 95 -15.51 4.37 14.28
N PHE A 96 -16.24 4.18 13.19
CA PHE A 96 -15.82 4.51 11.82
C PHE A 96 -16.57 5.73 11.27
N SER A 97 -17.07 6.60 12.14
CA SER A 97 -17.82 7.77 11.71
C SER A 97 -16.91 8.78 10.99
N TRP A 98 -17.46 9.40 9.95
CA TRP A 98 -16.73 10.41 9.19
C TRP A 98 -16.57 11.71 9.98
N ASN A 99 -17.41 11.93 10.98
CA ASN A 99 -17.23 13.05 11.89
C ASN A 99 -15.99 12.92 12.79
N ALA A 100 -15.28 11.78 12.76
CA ALA A 100 -13.93 11.69 13.35
C ALA A 100 -12.92 12.63 12.68
N GLN A 101 -13.18 13.05 11.44
CA GLN A 101 -12.24 13.81 10.61
C GLN A 101 -12.84 15.04 9.90
N ALA A 102 -14.16 15.20 9.91
CA ALA A 102 -14.88 16.25 9.20
C ALA A 102 -16.12 16.72 9.97
N ASN A 103 -16.63 17.90 9.65
CA ASN A 103 -17.96 18.33 10.03
C ASN A 103 -18.97 17.74 9.03
N MET A 104 -19.83 16.83 9.48
CA MET A 104 -20.75 16.09 8.62
C MET A 104 -22.14 16.73 8.65
N VAL A 105 -22.68 17.11 7.49
CA VAL A 105 -24.03 17.67 7.34
C VAL A 105 -24.88 16.71 6.53
N PHE A 106 -25.81 16.02 7.18
CA PHE A 106 -26.80 15.19 6.51
C PHE A 106 -28.02 16.03 6.17
N ILE A 107 -28.42 16.07 4.90
CA ILE A 107 -29.54 16.89 4.44
C ILE A 107 -30.61 16.02 3.79
N GLU A 108 -31.85 16.11 4.26
CA GLU A 108 -32.98 15.40 3.67
C GLU A 108 -33.51 16.21 2.49
N SER A 109 -33.18 15.79 1.27
CA SER A 109 -33.55 16.46 0.03
C SER A 109 -34.13 15.44 -0.95
N PRO A 110 -35.15 15.81 -1.75
CA PRO A 110 -35.90 17.07 -1.80
C PRO A 110 -36.96 17.20 -0.68
N ALA A 111 -37.71 18.31 -0.66
CA ALA A 111 -38.86 18.46 0.23
C ALA A 111 -39.88 17.32 0.04
N GLY A 112 -40.43 16.81 1.13
CA GLY A 112 -41.27 15.61 1.16
C GLY A 112 -40.49 14.33 1.47
N VAL A 113 -39.16 14.39 1.56
CA VAL A 113 -38.30 13.30 2.04
C VAL A 113 -38.04 13.46 3.54
N GLY A 114 -38.26 12.38 4.29
CA GLY A 114 -38.02 12.36 5.73
C GLY A 114 -38.85 13.41 6.48
N PHE A 115 -38.17 14.33 7.17
CA PHE A 115 -38.78 15.46 7.88
C PHE A 115 -38.81 16.76 7.07
N SER A 116 -38.25 16.79 5.86
CA SER A 116 -38.32 17.94 4.96
C SER A 116 -39.72 18.14 4.41
N TYR A 117 -40.19 19.38 4.34
CA TYR A 117 -41.56 19.70 3.94
C TYR A 117 -41.63 20.96 3.08
N LYS A 118 -42.81 21.17 2.48
CA LYS A 118 -43.15 22.37 1.73
C LYS A 118 -44.51 22.87 2.21
N LEU A 119 -44.67 24.18 2.36
CA LEU A 119 -45.89 24.77 2.95
C LEU A 119 -47.15 24.46 2.14
N ASP A 120 -47.03 24.35 0.82
CA ASP A 120 -48.13 24.01 -0.10
C ASP A 120 -48.41 22.49 -0.19
N ARG A 121 -47.59 21.65 0.46
CA ARG A 121 -47.60 20.18 0.38
C ARG A 121 -47.55 19.61 -1.05
N ASN A 122 -47.07 20.38 -2.03
CA ASN A 122 -46.87 19.90 -3.38
C ASN A 122 -45.42 19.44 -3.56
N TYR A 123 -45.22 18.13 -3.52
CA TYR A 123 -43.90 17.48 -3.63
C TYR A 123 -43.58 17.01 -5.06
N THR A 124 -44.04 17.75 -6.07
CA THR A 124 -43.66 17.50 -7.46
C THR A 124 -42.33 18.22 -7.75
N THR A 125 -41.29 17.47 -8.12
CA THR A 125 -39.96 18.04 -8.41
C THR A 125 -39.21 17.26 -9.49
N ASN A 126 -38.04 17.75 -9.88
CA ASN A 126 -37.10 17.15 -10.82
C ASN A 126 -35.65 17.43 -10.40
N ASP A 127 -34.67 17.01 -11.19
CA ASP A 127 -33.25 17.19 -10.87
C ASP A 127 -32.85 18.66 -10.73
N ASP A 128 -33.30 19.53 -11.64
CA ASP A 128 -32.90 20.94 -11.67
C ASP A 128 -33.50 21.74 -10.52
N ILE A 129 -34.78 21.53 -10.23
CA ILE A 129 -35.49 22.15 -9.09
C ILE A 129 -34.86 21.67 -7.78
N THR A 130 -34.54 20.38 -7.67
CA THR A 130 -33.91 19.82 -6.48
C THR A 130 -32.50 20.39 -6.28
N ALA A 131 -31.69 20.46 -7.34
CA ALA A 131 -30.37 21.07 -7.29
C ALA A 131 -30.43 22.55 -6.90
N GLN A 132 -31.44 23.29 -7.38
CA GLN A 132 -31.66 24.69 -7.02
C GLN A 132 -32.04 24.84 -5.55
N ASN A 133 -33.00 24.05 -5.07
CA ASN A 133 -33.39 24.01 -3.66
C ASN A 133 -32.21 23.67 -2.75
N ASN A 134 -31.38 22.70 -3.14
CA ASN A 134 -30.17 22.34 -2.40
C ASN A 134 -29.14 23.46 -2.38
N TYR A 135 -28.98 24.20 -3.49
CA TYR A 135 -28.10 25.36 -3.54
C TYR A 135 -28.59 26.50 -2.62
N VAL A 136 -29.91 26.71 -2.55
CA VAL A 136 -30.51 27.72 -1.67
C VAL A 136 -30.38 27.29 -0.20
N ALA A 137 -30.63 26.02 0.11
CA ALA A 137 -30.42 25.45 1.43
C ALA A 137 -28.95 25.54 1.86
N LEU A 138 -27.99 25.32 0.95
CA LEU A 138 -26.57 25.52 1.21
C LEU A 138 -26.24 26.97 1.59
N LYS A 139 -26.83 27.96 0.90
CA LYS A 139 -26.70 29.38 1.29
C LYS A 139 -27.31 29.64 2.67
N SER A 140 -28.49 29.06 2.94
CA SER A 140 -29.15 29.14 4.24
C SER A 140 -28.28 28.54 5.36
N PHE A 141 -27.57 27.45 5.09
CA PHE A 141 -26.62 26.84 6.02
C PHE A 141 -25.47 27.78 6.36
N PHE A 142 -24.78 28.37 5.38
CA PHE A 142 -23.68 29.30 5.66
C PHE A 142 -24.16 30.59 6.33
N LYS A 143 -25.40 31.03 6.08
CA LYS A 143 -26.02 32.12 6.83
C LYS A 143 -26.23 31.75 8.30
N LYS A 144 -26.62 30.51 8.58
CA LYS A 144 -26.84 29.99 9.95
C LYS A 144 -25.52 29.66 10.66
N PHE A 145 -24.51 29.19 9.94
CA PHE A 145 -23.19 28.79 10.46
C PHE A 145 -22.04 29.49 9.70
N PRO A 146 -21.87 30.82 9.84
CA PRO A 146 -20.91 31.59 9.03
C PRO A 146 -19.44 31.24 9.30
N HIS A 147 -19.13 30.66 10.46
CA HIS A 147 -17.76 30.26 10.80
C HIS A 147 -17.23 29.14 9.87
N PHE A 148 -18.11 28.31 9.30
CA PHE A 148 -17.73 27.24 8.38
C PHE A 148 -17.28 27.74 6.99
N GLU A 149 -17.47 29.02 6.65
CA GLU A 149 -16.96 29.58 5.38
C GLU A 149 -15.43 29.51 5.25
N LYS A 150 -14.72 29.34 6.36
CA LYS A 150 -13.25 29.17 6.38
C LYS A 150 -12.82 27.73 6.10
N ASN A 151 -13.68 26.77 6.39
CA ASN A 151 -13.39 25.34 6.30
C ASN A 151 -13.49 24.88 4.84
N PRO A 152 -12.65 23.96 4.35
CA PRO A 152 -12.83 23.36 3.03
C PRO A 152 -14.19 22.66 2.91
N LEU A 153 -14.98 23.00 1.89
CA LEU A 153 -16.29 22.37 1.64
C LEU A 153 -16.19 21.26 0.58
N TYR A 154 -16.82 20.13 0.88
CA TYR A 154 -17.02 19.01 -0.03
C TYR A 154 -18.50 18.61 -0.10
N ILE A 155 -18.95 18.24 -1.30
CA ILE A 155 -20.29 17.69 -1.53
C ILE A 155 -20.15 16.18 -1.77
N SER A 156 -20.88 15.38 -1.00
CA SER A 156 -20.80 13.93 -0.99
C SER A 156 -22.18 13.30 -1.13
N GLY A 157 -22.25 12.12 -1.74
CA GLY A 157 -23.48 11.35 -1.75
C GLY A 157 -23.29 9.96 -2.34
N GLU A 158 -24.33 9.15 -2.24
CA GLU A 158 -24.32 7.78 -2.72
C GLU A 158 -25.50 7.43 -3.64
N SER A 159 -25.35 6.42 -4.49
CA SER A 159 -26.43 5.93 -5.36
C SER A 159 -26.99 7.05 -6.25
N TYR A 160 -28.26 7.45 -6.14
CA TYR A 160 -28.77 8.62 -6.89
C TYR A 160 -28.07 9.96 -6.54
N GLY A 161 -27.26 9.98 -5.48
CA GLY A 161 -26.25 11.00 -5.22
C GLY A 161 -25.29 11.24 -6.39
N GLY A 162 -25.14 10.28 -7.31
CA GLY A 162 -24.46 10.46 -8.59
C GLY A 162 -25.06 11.56 -9.48
N VAL A 163 -26.34 11.91 -9.30
CA VAL A 163 -27.01 13.04 -9.97
C VAL A 163 -27.01 14.28 -9.07
N TYR A 164 -27.31 14.13 -7.78
CA TYR A 164 -27.38 15.26 -6.83
C TYR A 164 -26.04 15.97 -6.64
N VAL A 165 -24.96 15.21 -6.49
CA VAL A 165 -23.64 15.76 -6.21
C VAL A 165 -23.15 16.61 -7.39
N PRO A 166 -23.15 16.13 -8.66
CA PRO A 166 -22.68 16.97 -9.76
C PRO A 166 -23.60 18.13 -10.10
N THR A 167 -24.93 17.97 -10.06
CA THR A 167 -25.87 19.08 -10.36
C THR A 167 -25.73 20.23 -9.36
N LEU A 168 -25.67 19.93 -8.06
CA LEU A 168 -25.42 20.94 -7.02
C LEU A 168 -24.03 21.56 -7.16
N SER A 169 -23.01 20.74 -7.38
CA SER A 169 -21.63 21.22 -7.53
C SER A 169 -21.47 22.16 -8.73
N VAL A 170 -22.19 21.90 -9.84
CA VAL A 170 -22.17 22.78 -11.02
C VAL A 170 -22.81 24.12 -10.69
N LYS A 171 -23.93 24.14 -9.96
CA LYS A 171 -24.54 25.39 -9.48
C LYS A 171 -23.59 26.18 -8.58
N ILE A 172 -22.89 25.53 -7.66
CA ILE A 172 -21.88 26.17 -6.79
C ILE A 172 -20.76 26.79 -7.63
N LEU A 173 -20.26 26.03 -8.62
CA LEU A 173 -19.18 26.47 -9.50
C LEU A 173 -19.61 27.67 -10.36
N GLU A 174 -20.80 27.64 -10.96
CA GLU A 174 -21.33 28.72 -11.80
C GLU A 174 -21.59 30.00 -11.00
N ASN A 175 -22.13 29.87 -9.78
CA ASN A 175 -22.41 31.02 -8.93
C ASN A 175 -21.18 31.50 -8.13
N HIS A 176 -20.06 30.77 -8.18
CA HIS A 176 -18.81 31.07 -7.47
C HIS A 176 -19.00 31.24 -5.94
N TYR A 177 -20.00 30.55 -5.39
CA TYR A 177 -20.34 30.60 -3.97
C TYR A 177 -20.85 29.23 -3.49
N PRO A 178 -20.39 28.73 -2.34
CA PRO A 178 -19.43 29.35 -1.42
C PRO A 178 -17.98 29.18 -1.89
N LYS A 179 -17.11 30.17 -1.61
CA LYS A 179 -15.73 30.24 -2.14
C LYS A 179 -14.79 29.15 -1.61
N ASN A 180 -15.16 28.50 -0.52
CA ASN A 180 -14.42 27.42 0.14
C ASN A 180 -14.69 26.03 -0.47
N PHE A 181 -15.52 25.92 -1.51
CA PHE A 181 -15.77 24.66 -2.23
C PHE A 181 -14.49 24.10 -2.86
N LYS A 182 -14.12 22.86 -2.51
CA LYS A 182 -12.85 22.22 -2.94
C LYS A 182 -13.03 20.98 -3.80
N GLY A 183 -14.15 20.28 -3.71
CA GLY A 183 -14.34 19.03 -4.45
C GLY A 183 -15.58 18.26 -4.07
N PHE A 184 -15.72 17.09 -4.67
CA PHE A 184 -16.88 16.23 -4.49
C PHE A 184 -16.51 14.76 -4.35
N VAL A 185 -17.37 14.00 -3.69
CA VAL A 185 -17.22 12.55 -3.45
C VAL A 185 -18.50 11.84 -3.84
N ILE A 186 -18.42 10.76 -4.59
CA ILE A 186 -19.59 9.98 -5.02
C ILE A 186 -19.32 8.50 -4.75
N GLY A 187 -20.14 7.89 -3.91
CA GLY A 187 -20.09 6.47 -3.58
C GLY A 187 -21.15 5.68 -4.32
N ASN A 188 -20.79 4.58 -5.00
CA ASN A 188 -21.75 3.73 -5.71
C ASN A 188 -22.76 4.55 -6.55
N GLY A 189 -22.28 5.57 -7.26
CA GLY A 189 -23.13 6.58 -7.88
C GLY A 189 -23.86 6.10 -9.12
N ALA A 190 -25.08 6.59 -9.35
CA ALA A 190 -25.79 6.48 -10.63
C ALA A 190 -25.30 7.58 -11.59
N MET A 191 -24.21 7.31 -12.31
CA MET A 191 -23.55 8.30 -13.18
C MET A 191 -24.01 8.25 -14.63
N ASN A 192 -24.28 7.05 -15.14
CA ASN A 192 -24.79 6.81 -16.49
C ASN A 192 -25.67 5.55 -16.47
N PHE A 193 -26.97 5.72 -16.66
CA PHE A 193 -27.94 4.63 -16.51
C PHE A 193 -27.81 3.57 -17.61
N GLU A 194 -27.58 3.99 -18.85
CA GLU A 194 -27.37 3.06 -19.97
C GLU A 194 -26.16 2.16 -19.72
N MET A 195 -25.07 2.71 -19.18
CA MET A 195 -23.86 1.94 -18.87
C MET A 195 -24.04 1.02 -17.67
N LEU A 196 -24.74 1.47 -16.63
CA LEU A 196 -25.07 0.60 -15.50
C LEU A 196 -25.90 -0.61 -15.94
N ASP A 197 -26.89 -0.40 -16.81
CA ASP A 197 -27.72 -1.49 -17.30
C ASP A 197 -26.94 -2.42 -18.24
N ASN A 198 -26.13 -1.86 -19.14
CA ASN A 198 -25.34 -2.62 -20.10
C ASN A 198 -24.29 -3.52 -19.41
N SER A 199 -23.65 -3.00 -18.37
CA SER A 199 -22.60 -3.70 -17.61
C SER A 199 -23.13 -4.83 -16.72
N LEU A 200 -24.44 -4.88 -16.45
CA LEU A 200 -25.00 -5.84 -15.50
C LEU A 200 -24.91 -7.29 -16.01
N ILE A 201 -25.11 -7.54 -17.31
CA ILE A 201 -24.99 -8.89 -17.87
C ILE A 201 -23.54 -9.39 -17.83
N HIS A 202 -22.58 -8.53 -18.15
CA HIS A 202 -21.15 -8.80 -17.95
C HIS A 202 -20.85 -9.10 -16.48
N TYR A 203 -21.40 -8.29 -15.57
CA TYR A 203 -21.24 -8.49 -14.15
C TYR A 203 -21.75 -9.87 -13.71
N PHE A 204 -22.94 -10.29 -14.17
CA PHE A 204 -23.48 -11.62 -13.87
C PHE A 204 -22.63 -12.75 -14.44
N TYR A 205 -22.09 -12.59 -15.64
CA TYR A 205 -21.19 -13.58 -16.23
C TYR A 205 -19.88 -13.71 -15.44
N HIS A 206 -19.22 -12.59 -15.12
CA HIS A 206 -17.94 -12.59 -14.40
C HIS A 206 -18.04 -13.07 -12.95
N HIS A 207 -19.22 -12.96 -12.34
CA HIS A 207 -19.50 -13.56 -11.03
C HIS A 207 -20.05 -14.99 -11.13
N ALA A 208 -20.07 -15.58 -12.34
CA ALA A 208 -20.56 -16.93 -12.61
C ALA A 208 -21.97 -17.17 -12.05
N LEU A 209 -22.82 -16.17 -12.24
CA LEU A 209 -24.25 -16.20 -11.94
C LEU A 209 -25.07 -16.67 -13.15
N ILE A 210 -24.57 -16.47 -14.37
CA ILE A 210 -25.06 -17.10 -15.61
C ILE A 210 -23.99 -18.06 -16.16
N ASN A 211 -24.41 -19.14 -16.82
CA ASN A 211 -23.51 -20.15 -17.38
C ASN A 211 -23.05 -19.79 -18.80
N ASP A 212 -22.03 -20.50 -19.30
CA ASP A 212 -21.46 -20.26 -20.63
C ASP A 212 -22.50 -20.43 -21.75
N ASP A 213 -23.43 -21.39 -21.63
CA ASP A 213 -24.49 -21.60 -22.63
C ASP A 213 -25.43 -20.39 -22.75
N THR A 214 -25.86 -19.85 -21.60
CA THR A 214 -26.72 -18.65 -21.57
C THR A 214 -25.95 -17.45 -22.09
N TRP A 215 -24.66 -17.34 -21.75
CA TRP A 215 -23.79 -16.28 -22.23
C TRP A 215 -23.61 -16.31 -23.75
N GLN A 216 -23.28 -17.47 -24.33
CA GLN A 216 -23.15 -17.63 -25.78
C GLN A 216 -24.47 -17.36 -26.50
N TYR A 217 -25.59 -17.87 -25.97
CA TYR A 217 -26.90 -17.58 -26.53
C TYR A 217 -27.24 -16.07 -26.54
N LEU A 218 -26.86 -15.34 -25.49
CA LEU A 218 -27.01 -13.90 -25.46
C LEU A 218 -26.11 -13.21 -26.49
N LEU A 219 -24.85 -13.66 -26.67
CA LEU A 219 -23.97 -13.10 -27.70
C LEU A 219 -24.50 -13.33 -29.11
N ASP A 220 -24.93 -14.56 -29.42
CA ASP A 220 -25.47 -14.92 -30.74
C ASP A 220 -26.77 -14.16 -31.04
N THR A 221 -27.63 -13.98 -30.03
CA THR A 221 -28.94 -13.35 -30.21
C THR A 221 -28.85 -11.83 -30.19
N CYS A 222 -28.13 -11.25 -29.23
CA CYS A 222 -28.03 -9.81 -29.05
C CYS A 222 -27.00 -9.16 -29.96
N CYS A 223 -25.91 -9.88 -30.28
CA CYS A 223 -24.71 -9.31 -30.86
C CYS A 223 -24.05 -10.20 -31.94
N PRO A 224 -24.82 -10.68 -32.94
CA PRO A 224 -24.33 -11.67 -33.92
C PRO A 224 -23.14 -11.21 -34.76
N ASN A 225 -22.92 -9.90 -34.89
CA ASN A 225 -21.86 -9.30 -35.71
C ASN A 225 -20.73 -8.68 -34.88
N VAL A 226 -20.72 -8.90 -33.56
CA VAL A 226 -19.76 -8.25 -32.67
C VAL A 226 -18.62 -9.22 -32.38
N LYS A 227 -17.42 -8.92 -32.90
CA LYS A 227 -16.21 -9.75 -32.77
C LYS A 227 -15.52 -9.64 -31.40
N ASN A 228 -16.23 -9.44 -30.31
CA ASN A 228 -15.85 -8.54 -29.20
C ASN A 228 -17.02 -8.55 -28.23
N ALA A 229 -17.17 -9.54 -27.33
CA ALA A 229 -18.36 -9.61 -26.48
C ALA A 229 -18.51 -8.36 -25.59
N ARG A 230 -17.40 -7.66 -25.35
CA ARG A 230 -17.29 -6.36 -24.67
C ARG A 230 -17.95 -5.23 -25.45
N TYR A 231 -18.10 -5.34 -26.76
CA TYR A 231 -18.83 -4.35 -27.57
C TYR A 231 -20.31 -4.68 -27.73
N CYS A 232 -20.83 -5.64 -26.95
CA CYS A 232 -22.21 -6.08 -27.06
C CYS A 232 -23.18 -5.15 -26.32
N ASN A 233 -24.15 -4.58 -27.04
CA ASN A 233 -25.16 -3.72 -26.45
C ASN A 233 -26.27 -4.57 -25.79
N PHE A 234 -26.07 -4.79 -24.50
CA PHE A 234 -27.02 -5.13 -23.43
C PHE A 234 -28.27 -4.27 -23.41
N ALA A 235 -28.07 -2.98 -23.67
CA ALA A 235 -28.93 -1.95 -23.13
C ALA A 235 -30.05 -1.46 -24.02
N THR A 236 -29.68 -0.97 -25.18
CA THR A 236 -30.62 -0.35 -26.12
C THR A 236 -30.78 -1.25 -27.34
N ASN A 237 -30.76 -2.57 -27.14
CA ASN A 237 -30.83 -3.53 -28.23
C ASN A 237 -32.23 -3.53 -28.88
N GLN A 238 -32.27 -3.51 -30.21
CA GLN A 238 -33.54 -3.49 -30.96
C GLN A 238 -34.08 -4.91 -31.21
N ASN A 239 -33.31 -5.97 -30.91
CA ASN A 239 -33.73 -7.34 -31.12
C ASN A 239 -34.73 -7.79 -30.03
N PRO A 240 -36.00 -8.10 -30.37
CA PRO A 240 -37.01 -8.48 -29.39
C PRO A 240 -36.70 -9.82 -28.69
N LYS A 241 -35.96 -10.74 -29.34
CA LYS A 241 -35.53 -12.00 -28.71
C LYS A 241 -34.47 -11.74 -27.63
N CYS A 242 -33.51 -10.87 -27.93
CA CYS A 242 -32.49 -10.43 -26.98
C CYS A 242 -33.14 -9.78 -25.74
N ASN A 243 -34.01 -8.79 -25.97
CA ASN A 243 -34.68 -8.06 -24.89
C ASN A 243 -35.54 -8.99 -24.02
N GLY A 244 -36.26 -9.93 -24.63
CA GLY A 244 -37.08 -10.90 -23.90
C GLY A 244 -36.27 -11.85 -23.01
N GLU A 245 -35.01 -12.12 -23.33
CA GLU A 245 -34.13 -13.01 -22.56
C GLU A 245 -33.39 -12.25 -21.47
N ILE A 246 -32.92 -11.03 -21.77
CA ILE A 246 -32.40 -10.10 -20.76
C ILE A 246 -33.46 -9.81 -19.70
N GLU A 247 -34.71 -9.58 -20.08
CA GLU A 247 -35.82 -9.34 -19.16
C GLU A 247 -36.06 -10.54 -18.23
N LYS A 248 -35.96 -11.77 -18.75
CA LYS A 248 -36.08 -12.99 -17.92
C LYS A 248 -34.95 -13.10 -16.92
N ILE A 249 -33.72 -12.87 -17.36
CA ILE A 249 -32.52 -12.92 -16.52
C ILE A 249 -32.60 -11.85 -15.43
N SER A 250 -32.94 -10.62 -15.79
CA SER A 250 -33.11 -9.49 -14.87
C SER A 250 -34.22 -9.77 -13.84
N LYS A 251 -35.40 -10.24 -14.28
CA LYS A 251 -36.49 -10.69 -13.39
C LYS A 251 -36.03 -11.77 -12.42
N PHE A 252 -35.25 -12.74 -12.91
CA PHE A 252 -34.75 -13.83 -12.07
C PHE A 252 -33.82 -13.31 -10.98
N PHE A 253 -32.83 -12.49 -11.33
CA PHE A 253 -31.90 -11.94 -10.35
C PHE A 253 -32.60 -11.02 -9.35
N HIS A 254 -33.49 -10.14 -9.83
CA HIS A 254 -34.27 -9.25 -8.96
C HIS A 254 -35.17 -9.99 -7.96
N ASN A 255 -35.69 -11.16 -8.34
CA ASN A 255 -36.59 -11.93 -7.48
C ASN A 255 -35.87 -12.82 -6.48
N ASN A 256 -34.62 -13.22 -6.75
CA ASN A 256 -33.93 -14.27 -5.99
C ASN A 256 -32.63 -13.80 -5.30
N PHE A 257 -32.15 -12.59 -5.59
CA PHE A 257 -30.89 -12.07 -5.07
C PHE A 257 -31.07 -10.67 -4.49
N ASP A 258 -30.27 -10.34 -3.48
CA ASP A 258 -30.16 -8.97 -2.98
C ASP A 258 -29.36 -8.13 -3.99
N ARG A 259 -30.00 -7.06 -4.50
CA ARG A 259 -29.39 -6.16 -5.49
C ARG A 259 -28.27 -5.31 -4.89
N TYR A 260 -28.27 -5.12 -3.58
CA TYR A 260 -27.33 -4.25 -2.88
C TYR A 260 -26.08 -5.01 -2.43
N ASN A 261 -26.13 -6.34 -2.34
CA ASN A 261 -24.96 -7.17 -2.10
C ASN A 261 -25.22 -8.61 -2.59
N ILE A 262 -24.54 -9.02 -3.67
CA ILE A 262 -24.77 -10.35 -4.29
C ILE A 262 -24.46 -11.55 -3.39
N TYR A 263 -23.66 -11.36 -2.33
CA TYR A 263 -23.31 -12.42 -1.39
C TYR A 263 -24.27 -12.52 -0.21
N HIS A 264 -25.15 -11.54 0.00
CA HIS A 264 -26.24 -11.66 0.97
C HIS A 264 -27.27 -12.69 0.51
N TRP A 265 -27.90 -13.35 1.48
CA TRP A 265 -29.06 -14.21 1.27
C TRP A 265 -30.33 -13.45 1.60
N MET A 266 -31.36 -13.59 0.76
CA MET A 266 -32.70 -13.11 1.06
C MET A 266 -33.37 -14.09 2.04
N CYS A 267 -33.12 -13.92 3.34
CA CYS A 267 -33.90 -14.58 4.38
C CYS A 267 -35.10 -13.68 4.71
N PHE A 268 -36.33 -14.16 4.50
CA PHE A 268 -37.55 -13.47 4.95
C PHE A 268 -38.13 -14.25 6.13
N ASP A 269 -38.41 -13.57 7.25
CA ASP A 269 -39.16 -14.15 8.36
C ASP A 269 -40.67 -14.06 8.07
N PRO A 270 -41.41 -15.19 7.98
CA PRO A 270 -42.85 -15.18 7.68
C PRO A 270 -43.71 -14.48 8.75
N ILE A 271 -43.17 -14.22 9.95
CA ILE A 271 -43.97 -13.75 11.09
C ILE A 271 -43.88 -12.23 11.28
N ASN A 272 -42.80 -11.57 10.83
CA ASN A 272 -42.58 -10.14 11.09
C ASN A 272 -42.11 -9.30 9.89
N ASP A 273 -41.74 -9.87 8.73
CA ASP A 273 -41.22 -9.07 7.61
C ASP A 273 -42.31 -8.66 6.63
N HIS A 274 -42.80 -7.43 6.78
CA HIS A 274 -43.39 -6.70 5.66
C HIS A 274 -42.27 -6.36 4.65
N ALA A 275 -42.12 -7.21 3.63
CA ALA A 275 -41.34 -7.03 2.39
C ALA A 275 -40.37 -5.81 2.35
N PRO A 276 -39.04 -6.00 2.40
CA PRO A 276 -38.10 -4.93 2.12
C PRO A 276 -38.26 -4.52 0.64
N PHE A 277 -38.38 -3.21 0.43
CA PHE A 277 -38.39 -2.50 -0.85
C PHE A 277 -39.67 -2.59 -1.68
N SER A 278 -40.69 -1.81 -1.31
CA SER A 278 -41.67 -1.29 -2.27
C SER A 278 -41.14 0.00 -2.91
N PHE A 279 -40.27 -0.10 -3.91
CA PHE A 279 -40.06 0.99 -4.86
C PHE A 279 -41.29 1.03 -5.79
N ALA A 280 -42.41 1.54 -5.28
CA ALA A 280 -43.68 1.53 -6.00
C ALA A 280 -44.13 2.97 -6.32
N LYS A 281 -44.21 3.23 -7.62
CA LYS A 281 -44.99 4.25 -8.34
C LYS A 281 -44.52 5.69 -8.60
N SER A 282 -43.48 6.26 -7.99
CA SER A 282 -43.27 7.73 -8.11
C SER A 282 -41.95 8.25 -8.70
N VAL A 283 -41.03 7.39 -9.10
CA VAL A 283 -39.87 7.78 -9.92
C VAL A 283 -40.12 7.27 -11.34
N GLY A 284 -40.29 8.18 -12.29
CA GLY A 284 -40.54 7.86 -13.69
C GLY A 284 -39.51 6.86 -14.25
N GLU A 285 -39.92 6.13 -15.30
CA GLU A 285 -39.13 5.08 -15.95
C GLU A 285 -37.71 5.56 -16.30
N VAL A 286 -36.70 4.93 -15.70
CA VAL A 286 -35.30 5.17 -16.02
C VAL A 286 -34.58 3.84 -16.14
N GLY A 287 -34.62 3.24 -17.34
CA GLY A 287 -33.96 1.96 -17.64
C GLY A 287 -34.75 0.72 -17.21
N TRP A 288 -34.56 -0.40 -17.91
CA TRP A 288 -35.41 -1.61 -17.81
C TRP A 288 -35.20 -2.37 -16.48
N ILE A 289 -34.11 -2.06 -15.76
CA ILE A 289 -33.85 -2.53 -14.39
C ILE A 289 -34.67 -1.75 -13.33
N THR A 290 -35.23 -0.57 -13.66
CA THR A 290 -36.22 0.12 -12.81
C THR A 290 -37.67 -0.18 -13.18
N THR A 291 -37.94 -0.73 -14.37
CA THR A 291 -39.32 -0.90 -14.89
C THR A 291 -40.07 -2.13 -14.38
N LEU A 292 -39.42 -3.04 -13.64
CA LEU A 292 -40.06 -4.27 -13.17
C LEU A 292 -40.62 -4.15 -11.74
N GLN A 293 -41.68 -3.36 -11.62
CA GLN A 293 -42.53 -3.35 -10.42
C GLN A 293 -43.48 -4.55 -10.38
N HIS A 294 -43.43 -5.26 -9.24
CA HIS A 294 -44.42 -6.18 -8.66
C HIS A 294 -44.81 -7.46 -9.44
N LYS A 295 -44.55 -8.61 -8.81
CA LYS A 295 -45.58 -9.58 -8.37
C LYS A 295 -44.98 -10.78 -7.63
N ASN A 296 -45.53 -11.06 -6.44
CA ASN A 296 -45.49 -12.32 -5.68
C ASN A 296 -44.12 -12.98 -5.46
N ARG A 297 -43.38 -12.52 -4.43
CA ARG A 297 -42.32 -13.34 -3.83
C ARG A 297 -42.96 -14.45 -3.00
N LYS A 298 -42.74 -15.72 -3.38
CA LYS A 298 -43.14 -16.90 -2.59
C LYS A 298 -42.24 -16.99 -1.35
N ASN A 299 -42.86 -17.26 -0.19
CA ASN A 299 -42.18 -17.49 1.09
C ASN A 299 -41.12 -18.59 0.98
N ILE A 300 -39.84 -18.21 0.91
CA ILE A 300 -38.72 -19.14 1.09
C ILE A 300 -38.53 -19.28 2.61
N LYS A 301 -38.92 -20.42 3.19
CA LYS A 301 -38.66 -20.72 4.61
C LYS A 301 -37.16 -20.81 4.84
N CYS A 302 -36.65 -20.00 5.77
CA CYS A 302 -35.27 -20.09 6.23
C CYS A 302 -35.05 -21.44 6.92
N ASN A 303 -34.00 -22.17 6.51
CA ASN A 303 -33.54 -23.31 7.27
C ASN A 303 -32.75 -22.76 8.47
N ASN A 304 -33.08 -23.19 9.70
CA ASN A 304 -32.53 -22.65 10.94
C ASN A 304 -31.00 -22.79 11.09
N ASP A 305 -30.33 -23.48 10.18
CA ASP A 305 -28.89 -23.72 10.17
C ASP A 305 -28.07 -22.66 9.40
N VAL A 306 -28.71 -21.71 8.71
CA VAL A 306 -28.00 -20.67 7.94
C VAL A 306 -27.74 -19.44 8.83
N LYS A 307 -26.59 -19.42 9.50
CA LYS A 307 -26.14 -18.33 10.40
C LYS A 307 -25.71 -17.02 9.70
N PHE A 308 -25.89 -16.87 8.39
CA PHE A 308 -25.21 -15.84 7.59
C PHE A 308 -26.15 -14.98 6.75
N ALA A 309 -27.20 -14.45 7.39
CA ALA A 309 -27.81 -13.21 6.92
C ALA A 309 -26.91 -12.05 7.38
N ALA A 310 -26.61 -11.10 6.51
CA ALA A 310 -26.14 -9.79 6.98
C ALA A 310 -27.21 -9.18 7.88
N PRO A 311 -26.87 -8.23 8.78
CA PRO A 311 -27.89 -7.45 9.46
C PRO A 311 -28.77 -6.87 8.37
N THR A 312 -30.00 -7.36 8.25
CA THR A 312 -31.01 -6.68 7.44
C THR A 312 -31.02 -5.24 7.96
N VAL A 313 -30.98 -4.27 7.05
CA VAL A 313 -31.25 -2.88 7.42
C VAL A 313 -32.56 -2.92 8.19
N ASN A 314 -32.49 -2.74 9.51
CA ASN A 314 -33.66 -2.77 10.36
C ASN A 314 -34.34 -1.40 10.23
N ASP A 315 -34.96 -1.17 9.07
CA ASP A 315 -35.75 0.03 8.77
C ASP A 315 -36.85 0.20 9.82
N ASP A 316 -37.35 -0.90 10.39
CA ASP A 316 -38.31 -0.86 11.49
C ASP A 316 -37.73 -0.27 12.77
N ALA A 317 -36.44 -0.51 13.07
CA ALA A 317 -35.75 0.15 14.17
C ALA A 317 -35.55 1.65 13.92
N LEU A 318 -35.20 2.05 12.69
CA LEU A 318 -35.11 3.46 12.31
C LEU A 318 -36.45 4.18 12.42
N LYS A 319 -37.51 3.60 11.83
CA LYS A 319 -38.88 4.11 11.93
C LYS A 319 -39.34 4.17 13.37
N SER A 320 -39.12 3.11 14.15
CA SER A 320 -39.51 3.05 15.55
C SER A 320 -38.85 4.16 16.36
N TYR A 321 -37.56 4.42 16.11
CA TYR A 321 -36.79 5.44 16.82
C TYR A 321 -37.13 6.87 16.40
N LEU A 322 -37.12 7.18 15.09
CA LEU A 322 -37.32 8.54 14.58
C LEU A 322 -38.77 9.03 14.72
N ASN A 323 -39.75 8.14 14.83
CA ASN A 323 -41.14 8.52 15.03
C ASN A 323 -41.52 8.79 16.49
N GLN A 324 -40.63 8.53 17.45
CA GLN A 324 -40.93 8.83 18.85
C GLN A 324 -41.01 10.33 19.07
N GLN A 325 -42.05 10.76 19.79
CA GLN A 325 -42.27 12.18 20.08
C GLN A 325 -41.06 12.84 20.75
N LYS A 326 -40.42 12.17 21.71
CA LYS A 326 -39.22 12.66 22.40
C LYS A 326 -38.03 12.87 21.46
N ILE A 327 -37.88 12.00 20.45
CA ILE A 327 -36.81 12.12 19.45
C ILE A 327 -37.11 13.26 18.49
N ARG A 328 -38.37 13.39 18.04
CA ARG A 328 -38.81 14.50 17.18
C ARG A 328 -38.61 15.85 17.86
N GLU A 329 -38.91 15.95 19.15
CA GLU A 329 -38.65 17.15 19.95
C GLU A 329 -37.15 17.44 20.07
N ALA A 330 -36.34 16.41 20.39
CA ALA A 330 -34.89 16.55 20.48
C ALA A 330 -34.22 16.97 19.16
N LEU A 331 -34.77 16.56 18.01
CA LEU A 331 -34.29 16.92 16.67
C LEU A 331 -34.93 18.19 16.12
N HIS A 332 -35.74 18.90 16.91
CA HIS A 332 -36.43 20.13 16.53
C HIS A 332 -37.32 19.97 15.27
N ILE A 333 -38.00 18.83 15.16
CA ILE A 333 -38.86 18.52 14.01
C ILE A 333 -40.13 19.39 14.05
N SER A 334 -40.41 20.06 12.93
CA SER A 334 -41.54 20.97 12.77
C SER A 334 -42.88 20.23 12.81
N SER A 335 -43.92 20.88 13.31
CA SER A 335 -45.31 20.37 13.22
C SER A 335 -45.83 20.33 11.77
N HIS A 336 -45.20 21.06 10.85
CA HIS A 336 -45.51 21.06 9.42
C HIS A 336 -44.91 19.85 8.68
N ALA A 337 -43.88 19.21 9.27
CA ALA A 337 -43.29 18.01 8.72
C ALA A 337 -44.25 16.82 8.84
N ASN A 338 -43.99 15.77 8.06
CA ASN A 338 -44.82 14.58 8.06
C ASN A 338 -44.95 13.98 9.46
N SER A 339 -46.18 13.57 9.81
CA SER A 339 -46.49 13.01 11.13
C SER A 339 -45.76 11.69 11.39
N HIS A 340 -45.42 10.96 10.32
CA HIS A 340 -44.68 9.72 10.36
C HIS A 340 -43.50 9.76 9.38
N TRP A 341 -42.29 9.71 9.91
CA TRP A 341 -41.04 9.51 9.18
C TRP A 341 -40.98 8.09 8.59
N ASN A 342 -40.54 8.02 7.34
CA ASN A 342 -40.25 6.78 6.63
C ASN A 342 -38.92 6.95 5.89
N LEU A 343 -38.19 5.85 5.70
CA LEU A 343 -36.95 5.84 4.94
C LEU A 343 -37.14 6.33 3.50
N PHE A 344 -38.27 5.98 2.87
CA PHE A 344 -38.64 6.41 1.53
C PHE A 344 -39.95 7.21 1.55
N SER A 345 -39.95 8.36 0.87
CA SER A 345 -41.15 9.17 0.69
C SER A 345 -42.16 8.49 -0.24
N LYS A 346 -43.43 8.45 0.17
CA LYS A 346 -44.57 8.01 -0.65
C LYS A 346 -45.28 9.17 -1.35
N GLU A 347 -45.05 10.40 -0.92
CA GLU A 347 -45.75 11.60 -1.38
C GLU A 347 -44.98 12.35 -2.47
N LEU A 348 -43.67 12.07 -2.59
CA LEU A 348 -42.79 12.67 -3.59
C LEU A 348 -43.12 12.16 -4.99
N ILE A 349 -43.33 13.08 -5.94
CA ILE A 349 -43.45 12.82 -7.37
C ILE A 349 -42.20 13.36 -8.05
N TYR A 350 -41.25 12.47 -8.36
CA TYR A 350 -39.94 12.85 -8.88
C TYR A 350 -39.82 12.58 -10.38
N LYS A 351 -39.48 13.61 -11.16
CA LYS A 351 -39.24 13.51 -12.62
C LYS A 351 -37.74 13.59 -12.90
N PRO A 352 -37.05 12.46 -13.10
CA PRO A 352 -35.63 12.47 -13.45
C PRO A 352 -35.41 13.10 -14.83
N ILE A 353 -34.40 13.96 -14.97
CA ILE A 353 -34.00 14.66 -16.19
C ILE A 353 -32.71 14.06 -16.73
N TYR A 354 -31.72 13.84 -15.85
CA TYR A 354 -30.38 13.45 -16.27
C TYR A 354 -30.20 11.94 -16.25
N GLN A 355 -29.74 11.43 -17.39
CA GLN A 355 -29.40 10.03 -17.62
C GLN A 355 -27.90 9.78 -17.72
N ASP A 356 -27.14 10.85 -17.97
CA ASP A 356 -25.69 10.84 -18.12
C ASP A 356 -25.09 12.10 -17.49
N MET A 357 -24.22 11.89 -16.50
CA MET A 357 -23.59 12.94 -15.72
C MET A 357 -22.19 13.33 -16.24
N THR A 358 -21.75 12.77 -17.37
CA THR A 358 -20.42 13.03 -17.98
C THR A 358 -20.10 14.52 -18.05
N ASN A 359 -21.00 15.30 -18.67
CA ASN A 359 -20.77 16.72 -18.92
C ASN A 359 -20.69 17.52 -17.63
N HIS A 360 -21.46 17.15 -16.61
CA HIS A 360 -21.43 17.79 -15.30
C HIS A 360 -20.09 17.53 -14.61
N VAL A 361 -19.66 16.27 -14.53
CA VAL A 361 -18.36 15.91 -13.95
C VAL A 361 -17.21 16.59 -14.71
N LYS A 362 -17.26 16.61 -16.05
CA LYS A 362 -16.28 17.31 -16.88
C LYS A 362 -16.14 18.77 -16.49
N LYS A 363 -17.27 19.47 -16.41
CA LYS A 363 -17.32 20.89 -16.05
C LYS A 363 -16.70 21.16 -14.67
N LEU A 364 -16.91 20.26 -13.71
CA LEU A 364 -16.35 20.38 -12.37
C LEU A 364 -14.83 20.20 -12.34
N ILE A 365 -14.33 19.18 -13.03
CA ILE A 365 -12.89 18.90 -13.09
C ILE A 365 -12.15 19.98 -13.90
N ASP A 366 -12.71 20.44 -15.02
CA ASP A 366 -12.21 21.60 -15.80
C ASP A 366 -12.23 22.89 -14.97
N GLY A 367 -13.24 23.05 -14.10
CA GLY A 367 -13.30 24.11 -13.08
C GLY A 367 -12.24 24.00 -11.98
N GLY A 368 -11.40 22.96 -12.04
CA GLY A 368 -10.26 22.76 -11.16
C GLY A 368 -10.56 22.07 -9.84
N LEU A 369 -11.78 21.56 -9.66
CA LEU A 369 -12.19 20.80 -8.48
C LEU A 369 -11.59 19.39 -8.49
N LYS A 370 -11.49 18.81 -7.30
CA LYS A 370 -11.07 17.41 -7.15
C LYS A 370 -12.30 16.51 -6.95
N GLY A 371 -12.29 15.34 -7.57
CA GLY A 371 -13.38 14.37 -7.47
C GLY A 371 -12.88 13.01 -6.99
N LEU A 372 -13.66 12.34 -6.15
CA LEU A 372 -13.46 10.94 -5.78
C LEU A 372 -14.73 10.14 -6.10
N LEU A 373 -14.60 9.12 -6.94
CA LEU A 373 -15.62 8.13 -7.21
C LEU A 373 -15.18 6.82 -6.56
N TYR A 374 -15.99 6.26 -5.67
CA TYR A 374 -15.73 4.95 -5.09
C TYR A 374 -16.87 3.98 -5.33
N ASN A 375 -16.56 2.70 -5.58
CA ASN A 375 -17.56 1.66 -5.82
C ASN A 375 -17.26 0.37 -5.05
N GLY A 376 -18.27 -0.22 -4.43
CA GLY A 376 -18.22 -1.58 -3.92
C GLY A 376 -18.21 -2.60 -5.05
N ASP A 377 -17.38 -3.63 -4.94
CA ASP A 377 -17.26 -4.68 -5.96
C ASP A 377 -18.41 -5.69 -5.94
N PHE A 378 -19.25 -5.71 -4.90
CA PHE A 378 -20.42 -6.59 -4.75
C PHE A 378 -21.76 -5.91 -5.09
N ASP A 379 -21.73 -4.61 -5.40
CA ASP A 379 -22.92 -3.84 -5.76
C ASP A 379 -23.40 -4.19 -7.17
N THR A 380 -24.66 -4.61 -7.31
CA THR A 380 -25.32 -4.75 -8.62
C THR A 380 -26.26 -3.61 -8.97
N ALA A 381 -26.62 -2.76 -8.01
CA ALA A 381 -27.49 -1.62 -8.22
C ALA A 381 -26.74 -0.48 -8.93
N CYS A 382 -25.54 -0.14 -8.48
CA CYS A 382 -24.65 0.85 -9.11
C CYS A 382 -23.26 0.25 -9.33
N ASN A 383 -23.26 -0.85 -10.10
CA ASN A 383 -22.12 -1.73 -10.24
C ASN A 383 -20.84 -1.01 -10.70
N TYR A 384 -19.71 -1.48 -10.18
CA TYR A 384 -18.44 -0.84 -10.43
C TYR A 384 -18.07 -0.86 -11.92
N LEU A 385 -18.47 -1.88 -12.69
CA LEU A 385 -18.16 -1.97 -14.13
C LEU A 385 -18.81 -0.82 -14.92
N GLY A 386 -20.08 -0.52 -14.66
CA GLY A 386 -20.78 0.60 -15.29
C GLY A 386 -20.26 1.98 -14.87
N ASN A 387 -19.68 2.08 -13.67
CA ASN A 387 -19.04 3.30 -13.17
C ASN A 387 -17.54 3.43 -13.54
N ARG A 388 -16.91 2.39 -14.11
CA ARG A 388 -15.44 2.28 -14.27
C ARG A 388 -14.87 2.55 -15.67
N TRP A 389 -15.40 1.95 -16.74
CA TRP A 389 -14.59 1.63 -17.95
C TRP A 389 -15.14 2.31 -19.23
N TYR A 390 -14.42 2.76 -20.28
CA TYR A 390 -13.14 2.51 -21.01
C TYR A 390 -13.03 1.24 -21.90
N GLU A 391 -13.81 0.18 -21.72
CA GLU A 391 -13.63 -1.06 -22.53
C GLU A 391 -14.89 -1.63 -23.17
N ILE A 392 -16.05 -1.01 -22.95
CA ILE A 392 -17.33 -1.49 -23.46
C ILE A 392 -18.06 -0.32 -24.11
N ILE A 393 -18.02 -0.26 -25.44
CA ILE A 393 -18.98 0.45 -26.30
C ILE A 393 -19.02 1.97 -26.14
N ASN A 394 -18.33 2.71 -27.02
CA ASN A 394 -18.72 4.07 -27.46
C ASN A 394 -19.15 5.10 -26.37
N SER A 395 -18.78 4.92 -25.09
CA SER A 395 -19.20 5.78 -23.99
C SER A 395 -17.99 6.52 -23.41
N LYS A 396 -17.56 7.54 -24.14
CA LYS A 396 -17.76 8.95 -23.82
C LYS A 396 -17.69 9.43 -22.36
N PHE A 397 -17.86 8.69 -21.26
CA PHE A 397 -17.74 9.30 -19.92
C PHE A 397 -16.31 9.75 -19.65
N VAL A 398 -15.37 8.81 -19.46
CA VAL A 398 -13.96 9.15 -19.18
C VAL A 398 -13.22 9.65 -20.42
N GLU A 399 -13.57 9.16 -21.63
CA GLU A 399 -13.00 9.67 -22.88
C GLU A 399 -13.50 11.07 -23.24
N ASN A 400 -14.77 11.45 -23.03
CA ASN A 400 -15.19 12.85 -23.23
C ASN A 400 -14.69 13.76 -22.11
N LEU A 401 -14.36 13.25 -20.92
CA LEU A 401 -13.63 14.05 -19.95
C LEU A 401 -12.33 14.58 -20.59
N GLY A 402 -11.71 13.79 -21.49
CA GLY A 402 -10.55 14.19 -22.29
C GLY A 402 -9.24 14.20 -21.48
N TYR A 403 -9.18 13.47 -20.37
CA TYR A 403 -8.01 13.41 -19.50
C TYR A 403 -7.24 12.10 -19.68
N GLU A 404 -5.92 12.20 -19.84
CA GLU A 404 -5.04 11.03 -19.86
C GLU A 404 -4.94 10.38 -18.47
N THR A 405 -4.74 9.06 -18.43
CA THR A 405 -4.51 8.35 -17.17
C THR A 405 -3.14 8.74 -16.59
N ASN A 406 -3.13 9.30 -15.38
CA ASN A 406 -1.87 9.68 -14.72
C ASN A 406 -1.22 8.50 -13.99
N THR A 407 -1.99 7.46 -13.68
CA THR A 407 -1.55 6.27 -12.94
C THR A 407 -2.31 5.05 -13.46
N GLY A 408 -1.63 3.92 -13.66
CA GLY A 408 -2.28 2.64 -13.97
C GLY A 408 -3.18 2.12 -12.83
N TYR A 409 -3.86 0.98 -13.05
CA TYR A 409 -4.70 0.32 -12.05
C TYR A 409 -3.85 -0.19 -10.88
N LEU A 410 -3.79 0.57 -9.79
CA LEU A 410 -2.93 0.28 -8.65
C LEU A 410 -3.75 -0.25 -7.47
N PRO A 411 -3.35 -1.36 -6.82
CA PRO A 411 -3.98 -1.79 -5.59
C PRO A 411 -3.70 -0.77 -4.48
N TRP A 412 -4.72 -0.43 -3.71
CA TRP A 412 -4.57 0.34 -2.47
C TRP A 412 -4.75 -0.58 -1.27
N LYS A 413 -4.12 -0.25 -0.14
CA LYS A 413 -4.10 -1.12 1.03
C LYS A 413 -4.76 -0.47 2.24
N TYR A 414 -5.49 -1.29 2.99
CA TYR A 414 -5.98 -0.98 4.33
C TYR A 414 -5.53 -2.12 5.26
N ASP A 415 -4.89 -1.78 6.37
CA ASP A 415 -4.38 -2.75 7.36
C ASP A 415 -3.56 -3.91 6.75
N ASN A 416 -2.62 -3.56 5.85
CA ASN A 416 -1.78 -4.49 5.05
C ASN A 416 -2.52 -5.43 4.07
N GLN A 417 -3.85 -5.38 3.99
CA GLN A 417 -4.67 -6.10 3.00
C GLN A 417 -5.00 -5.21 1.80
N ILE A 418 -5.34 -5.81 0.66
CA ILE A 418 -5.82 -5.07 -0.50
C ILE A 418 -7.23 -4.56 -0.15
N GLY A 419 -7.37 -3.24 -0.02
CA GLY A 419 -8.68 -2.60 0.18
C GLY A 419 -9.46 -2.45 -1.12
N GLY A 420 -8.79 -2.59 -2.25
CA GLY A 420 -9.34 -2.54 -3.60
C GLY A 420 -8.33 -1.94 -4.57
N PHE A 421 -8.82 -1.30 -5.64
CA PHE A 421 -7.95 -0.74 -6.68
C PHE A 421 -8.29 0.70 -7.01
N ARG A 422 -7.32 1.49 -7.47
CA ARG A 422 -7.47 2.91 -7.73
C ARG A 422 -6.87 3.29 -9.09
N ILE A 423 -7.54 4.21 -9.79
CA ILE A 423 -7.08 4.90 -11.00
C ILE A 423 -7.21 6.40 -10.78
N ARG A 424 -6.29 7.18 -11.36
CA ARG A 424 -6.34 8.65 -11.34
C ARG A 424 -6.40 9.22 -12.76
N TYR A 425 -7.40 10.06 -12.99
CA TYR A 425 -7.63 10.84 -14.20
C TYR A 425 -7.51 12.32 -13.87
N GLY A 426 -6.30 12.89 -13.97
CA GLY A 426 -6.04 14.26 -13.53
C GLY A 426 -6.40 14.48 -12.04
N LYS A 427 -7.47 15.26 -11.80
CA LYS A 427 -8.01 15.58 -10.46
C LYS A 427 -9.17 14.67 -10.02
N LEU A 428 -9.59 13.74 -10.87
CA LEU A 428 -10.60 12.73 -10.58
C LEU A 428 -9.91 11.42 -10.18
N ILE A 429 -10.35 10.83 -9.08
CA ILE A 429 -9.89 9.52 -8.60
C ILE A 429 -11.06 8.55 -8.69
N TYR A 430 -10.85 7.40 -9.32
CA TYR A 430 -11.77 6.28 -9.30
C TYR A 430 -11.20 5.16 -8.43
N GLN A 431 -12.01 4.56 -7.56
CA GLN A 431 -11.55 3.55 -6.61
C GLN A 431 -12.59 2.45 -6.40
N THR A 432 -12.18 1.18 -6.47
CA THR A 432 -13.00 0.06 -6.01
C THR A 432 -12.72 -0.25 -4.56
N ILE A 433 -13.74 -0.72 -3.85
CA ILE A 433 -13.71 -1.19 -2.47
C ILE A 433 -13.99 -2.68 -2.50
N MET A 434 -12.98 -3.46 -2.17
CA MET A 434 -13.07 -4.92 -2.19
C MET A 434 -13.93 -5.40 -1.02
N GLY A 435 -14.89 -6.29 -1.31
CA GLY A 435 -15.78 -6.87 -0.31
C GLY A 435 -16.93 -5.96 0.13
N ALA A 436 -17.23 -4.89 -0.62
CA ALA A 436 -18.28 -3.93 -0.28
C ALA A 436 -19.46 -4.02 -1.26
N GLY A 437 -20.68 -3.92 -0.76
CA GLY A 437 -21.90 -3.79 -1.54
C GLY A 437 -22.25 -2.32 -1.80
N HIS A 438 -23.55 -2.04 -1.92
CA HIS A 438 -24.10 -0.74 -2.28
C HIS A 438 -23.92 0.31 -1.17
N MET A 439 -23.99 -0.11 0.09
CA MET A 439 -23.75 0.77 1.24
C MET A 439 -22.30 0.60 1.69
N ALA A 440 -21.34 1.00 0.84
CA ALA A 440 -19.93 0.71 1.07
C ALA A 440 -19.38 1.23 2.43
N PRO A 441 -19.80 2.39 2.97
CA PRO A 441 -19.42 2.81 4.32
C PRO A 441 -19.97 1.91 5.44
N MET A 442 -21.08 1.19 5.18
CA MET A 442 -21.64 0.22 6.11
C MET A 442 -20.99 -1.17 5.95
N ASP A 443 -20.76 -1.62 4.72
CA ASP A 443 -20.23 -2.95 4.41
C ASP A 443 -18.73 -3.07 4.73
N GLN A 444 -17.95 -2.03 4.42
CA GLN A 444 -16.49 -1.98 4.63
C GLN A 444 -16.06 -0.64 5.26
N PRO A 445 -16.49 -0.32 6.50
CA PRO A 445 -16.27 0.98 7.13
C PRO A 445 -14.79 1.34 7.32
N GLY A 446 -13.95 0.36 7.67
CA GLY A 446 -12.51 0.57 7.87
C GLY A 446 -11.79 0.99 6.58
N PRO A 447 -11.87 0.18 5.51
CA PRO A 447 -11.33 0.55 4.20
C PRO A 447 -11.80 1.93 3.72
N LEU A 448 -13.08 2.28 3.89
CA LEU A 448 -13.62 3.60 3.52
C LEU A 448 -13.07 4.74 4.38
N GLN A 449 -12.90 4.54 5.69
CA GLN A 449 -12.30 5.56 6.57
C GLN A 449 -10.82 5.82 6.23
N ALA A 450 -10.12 4.83 5.71
CA ALA A 450 -8.74 4.97 5.22
C ALA A 450 -8.61 5.56 3.82
N ILE A 451 -9.72 5.69 3.10
CA ILE A 451 -9.77 6.59 1.96
C ILE A 451 -9.77 7.99 2.54
N ASP A 452 -8.57 8.55 2.66
CA ASP A 452 -8.38 9.93 3.08
C ASP A 452 -9.20 10.84 2.14
N VAL A 453 -10.42 11.20 2.56
CA VAL A 453 -11.14 12.38 2.06
C VAL A 453 -10.22 13.63 2.19
N ILE A 454 -9.21 13.53 3.06
CA ILE A 454 -8.14 14.48 3.36
C ILE A 454 -6.98 14.52 2.33
N GLU A 455 -6.82 13.57 1.39
CA GLU A 455 -5.82 13.71 0.29
C GLU A 455 -6.11 14.95 -0.61
N LEU A 456 -7.24 15.60 -0.38
CA LEU A 456 -7.66 16.83 -1.02
C LEU A 456 -7.03 18.09 -0.38
N SER A 457 -6.44 18.01 0.81
CA SER A 457 -5.74 19.11 1.50
C SER A 457 -4.22 18.88 1.55
N SER A 458 -3.48 19.72 0.84
CA SER A 458 -2.03 19.67 0.69
C SER A 458 -1.27 19.92 2.00
N GLY A 459 -0.52 18.93 2.49
CA GLY A 459 0.51 19.10 3.54
C GLY A 459 1.85 18.52 3.08
N GLY A 460 2.85 19.36 2.77
CA GLY A 460 4.17 18.81 2.42
C GLY A 460 5.22 19.73 1.81
N SER A 461 5.18 21.05 2.00
CA SER A 461 6.26 21.94 1.54
C SER A 461 7.10 22.44 2.72
N PHE A 462 8.37 22.80 2.51
CA PHE A 462 9.21 23.36 3.59
C PHE A 462 8.60 24.62 4.24
N PRO A 463 7.95 25.54 3.50
CA PRO A 463 7.25 26.67 4.11
C PRO A 463 6.08 26.28 5.04
N SER A 464 5.42 25.14 4.81
CA SER A 464 4.33 24.69 5.68
C SER A 464 4.82 24.17 7.04
N MET A 465 6.14 24.05 7.24
CA MET A 465 6.76 23.59 8.50
C MET A 465 7.16 24.74 9.44
N LYS A 466 6.73 25.99 9.16
CA LYS A 466 7.01 27.19 9.97
C LYS A 466 8.51 27.46 10.22
N LEU A 467 9.37 27.14 9.26
CA LEU A 467 10.82 27.40 9.34
C LEU A 467 11.16 28.88 9.12
N SER A 468 12.25 29.35 9.73
CA SER A 468 12.74 30.73 9.58
C SER A 468 13.29 31.03 8.18
N LYS A 469 13.25 32.32 7.79
CA LYS A 469 13.74 32.77 6.47
C LYS A 469 15.21 32.42 6.19
N PRO A 470 16.16 32.55 7.14
CA PRO A 470 17.56 32.17 6.91
C PRO A 470 17.72 30.68 6.61
N VAL A 471 17.01 29.82 7.34
CA VAL A 471 17.03 28.37 7.15
C VAL A 471 16.41 27.97 5.82
N LEU A 472 15.25 28.55 5.46
CA LEU A 472 14.62 28.33 4.15
C LEU A 472 15.56 28.74 2.99
N LYS A 473 16.27 29.87 3.13
CA LYS A 473 17.24 30.31 2.13
C LYS A 473 18.42 29.33 1.99
N GLY A 474 18.89 28.77 3.11
CA GLY A 474 19.91 27.71 3.12
C GLY A 474 19.44 26.44 2.40
N ILE A 475 18.23 25.98 2.70
CA ILE A 475 17.57 24.81 2.07
C ILE A 475 17.48 25.00 0.55
N TYR A 476 16.94 26.13 0.09
CA TYR A 476 16.79 26.40 -1.34
C TYR A 476 18.12 26.57 -2.06
N LYS A 477 19.13 27.19 -1.44
CA LYS A 477 20.45 27.35 -2.06
C LYS A 477 21.17 26.02 -2.25
N LYS A 478 20.94 25.05 -1.36
CA LYS A 478 21.46 23.68 -1.51
C LYS A 478 20.73 22.88 -2.59
N GLY A 479 19.55 23.34 -3.04
CA GLY A 479 18.77 22.74 -4.13
C GLY A 479 17.58 21.89 -3.66
N TYR A 480 17.19 21.97 -2.38
CA TYR A 480 16.05 21.23 -1.85
C TYR A 480 14.74 21.95 -2.18
N LYS A 481 13.93 21.38 -3.07
CA LYS A 481 12.61 21.94 -3.45
C LYS A 481 11.51 21.50 -2.49
N ASN A 482 11.43 20.19 -2.23
CA ASN A 482 10.40 19.55 -1.41
C ASN A 482 11.03 18.64 -0.34
N PRO A 483 10.44 18.52 0.86
CA PRO A 483 10.92 17.64 1.92
C PRO A 483 10.71 16.16 1.55
N THR A 484 11.71 15.33 1.83
CA THR A 484 11.60 13.87 1.67
C THR A 484 10.63 13.28 2.70
N PRO A 485 10.12 12.04 2.51
CA PRO A 485 9.20 11.42 3.46
C PRO A 485 9.73 11.38 4.91
N ILE A 486 11.04 11.17 5.11
CA ILE A 486 11.62 11.15 6.46
C ILE A 486 11.61 12.55 7.06
N GLN A 487 11.96 13.56 6.25
CA GLN A 487 11.96 14.96 6.66
C GLN A 487 10.56 15.45 7.02
N ARG A 488 9.54 15.11 6.22
CA ARG A 488 8.15 15.48 6.50
C ARG A 488 7.65 14.97 7.85
N LYS A 489 7.98 13.73 8.21
CA LYS A 489 7.56 13.12 9.47
C LYS A 489 8.41 13.58 10.65
N THR A 490 9.73 13.65 10.50
CA THR A 490 10.65 13.90 11.62
C THR A 490 10.81 15.38 11.97
N ILE A 491 10.88 16.29 10.99
CA ILE A 491 11.18 17.71 11.26
C ILE A 491 10.20 18.33 12.28
N PRO A 492 8.87 18.17 12.14
CA PRO A 492 7.92 18.72 13.11
C PRO A 492 8.09 18.16 14.52
N ILE A 493 8.36 16.85 14.63
CA ILE A 493 8.55 16.16 15.92
C ILE A 493 9.81 16.66 16.62
N VAL A 494 10.90 16.82 15.87
CA VAL A 494 12.16 17.34 16.41
C VAL A 494 12.00 18.79 16.86
N LEU A 495 11.29 19.63 16.09
CA LEU A 495 11.00 21.02 16.46
C LEU A 495 10.20 21.10 17.77
N ASN A 496 9.24 20.18 18.00
CA ASN A 496 8.47 20.09 19.23
C ASN A 496 9.29 19.66 20.47
N GLY A 497 10.54 19.22 20.30
CA GLY A 497 11.40 18.85 21.43
C GLY A 497 11.28 17.41 21.92
N GLN A 498 10.57 16.56 21.17
CA GLN A 498 10.44 15.14 21.50
C GLN A 498 11.66 14.35 21.05
N ASP A 499 12.03 13.32 21.81
CA ASP A 499 13.04 12.35 21.42
C ASP A 499 12.56 11.56 20.18
N VAL A 500 13.47 11.22 19.27
CA VAL A 500 13.10 10.56 17.99
C VAL A 500 14.01 9.38 17.71
N VAL A 501 13.40 8.25 17.36
CA VAL A 501 14.08 7.12 16.72
C VAL A 501 13.62 7.05 15.27
N ALA A 502 14.47 7.45 14.34
CA ALA A 502 14.17 7.51 12.92
C ALA A 502 14.84 6.37 12.17
N MET A 503 14.04 5.46 11.61
CA MET A 503 14.51 4.34 10.80
C MET A 503 14.28 4.61 9.31
N ALA A 504 15.39 4.78 8.57
CA ALA A 504 15.36 4.94 7.12
C ALA A 504 16.71 4.58 6.48
N ARG A 505 16.69 4.12 5.22
CA ARG A 505 17.92 3.78 4.47
C ARG A 505 18.85 4.98 4.25
N THR A 506 20.14 4.74 4.04
CA THR A 506 21.09 5.79 3.63
C THR A 506 20.67 6.38 2.27
N GLY A 507 20.73 7.70 2.13
CA GLY A 507 20.22 8.43 0.96
C GLY A 507 18.75 8.89 1.03
N SER A 508 17.99 8.53 2.07
CA SER A 508 16.61 9.01 2.30
C SER A 508 16.49 10.48 2.76
N GLY A 509 17.63 11.13 3.01
CA GLY A 509 17.69 12.51 3.49
C GLY A 509 17.71 12.67 5.01
N LYS A 510 18.11 11.63 5.76
CA LYS A 510 18.26 11.63 7.24
C LYS A 510 19.08 12.81 7.76
N THR A 511 20.21 13.10 7.13
CA THR A 511 21.11 14.20 7.55
C THR A 511 20.40 15.55 7.60
N ALA A 512 19.64 15.90 6.55
CA ALA A 512 18.85 17.12 6.55
C ALA A 512 17.67 17.06 7.54
N ALA A 513 17.14 15.86 7.81
CA ALA A 513 16.01 15.66 8.70
C ALA A 513 16.30 16.04 10.16
N PHE A 514 17.55 15.86 10.63
CA PHE A 514 17.97 16.37 11.94
C PHE A 514 18.69 17.73 11.87
N LEU A 515 19.47 18.02 10.82
CA LEU A 515 20.20 19.30 10.74
C LEU A 515 19.27 20.52 10.60
N ILE A 516 18.21 20.42 9.80
CA ILE A 516 17.25 21.53 9.61
C ILE A 516 16.62 21.96 10.94
N PRO A 517 15.99 21.06 11.73
CA PRO A 517 15.40 21.46 13.00
C PRO A 517 16.45 21.83 14.06
N ILE A 518 17.68 21.29 14.00
CA ILE A 518 18.79 21.74 14.86
C ILE A 518 19.11 23.22 14.60
N ILE A 519 19.36 23.57 13.33
CA ILE A 519 19.74 24.94 12.96
C ILE A 519 18.59 25.90 13.28
N GLU A 520 17.34 25.49 13.00
CA GLU A 520 16.14 26.28 13.35
C GLU A 520 16.00 26.50 14.86
N LYS A 521 16.30 25.50 15.70
CA LYS A 521 16.27 25.66 17.17
C LYS A 521 17.41 26.51 17.70
N LEU A 522 18.60 26.42 17.11
CA LEU A 522 19.76 27.17 17.59
C LEU A 522 19.67 28.65 17.23
N GLN A 523 19.11 28.96 16.05
CA GLN A 523 18.94 30.29 15.43
C GLN A 523 20.24 31.10 15.26
N SER A 524 20.89 31.45 16.38
CA SER A 524 22.11 32.26 16.43
C SER A 524 23.18 31.72 17.38
N HIS A 525 24.43 32.17 17.23
CA HIS A 525 25.55 31.80 18.09
C HIS A 525 25.37 32.37 19.51
N LYS A 526 25.64 31.57 20.53
CA LYS A 526 25.65 32.02 21.94
C LYS A 526 27.07 32.19 22.44
N ILE A 527 27.32 33.26 23.19
CA ILE A 527 28.63 33.56 23.82
C ILE A 527 28.92 32.61 25.00
N GLU A 528 27.88 31.97 25.57
CA GLU A 528 28.04 30.96 26.61
C GLU A 528 29.03 29.86 26.18
N LYS A 529 29.94 29.50 27.09
CA LYS A 529 30.98 28.50 26.82
C LYS A 529 30.36 27.09 26.77
N GLY A 530 30.63 26.39 25.68
CA GLY A 530 30.31 24.97 25.51
C GLY A 530 29.40 24.69 24.32
N ALA A 531 29.61 23.54 23.68
CA ALA A 531 28.77 23.11 22.57
C ALA A 531 27.32 22.88 23.01
N ARG A 532 26.38 23.27 22.15
CA ARG A 532 24.93 23.11 22.38
C ARG A 532 24.40 21.82 21.75
N VAL A 533 25.06 21.34 20.69
CA VAL A 533 24.66 20.13 19.96
C VAL A 533 25.85 19.22 19.71
N LEU A 534 25.64 17.93 19.95
CA LEU A 534 26.63 16.89 19.67
C LEU A 534 26.09 15.90 18.65
N ILE A 535 26.83 15.66 17.57
CA ILE A 535 26.49 14.69 16.53
C ILE A 535 27.58 13.63 16.48
N LEU A 536 27.21 12.38 16.77
CA LEU A 536 28.11 11.25 16.79
C LEU A 536 27.94 10.42 15.52
N SER A 537 29.02 10.24 14.78
CA SER A 537 29.05 9.46 13.53
C SER A 537 30.07 8.30 13.65
N PRO A 538 29.78 7.12 13.07
CA PRO A 538 30.62 5.92 13.18
C PRO A 538 31.99 6.03 12.50
N THR A 539 32.09 6.79 11.42
CA THR A 539 33.30 6.88 10.59
C THR A 539 33.74 8.32 10.37
N ARG A 540 35.04 8.52 10.13
CA ARG A 540 35.63 9.83 9.85
C ARG A 540 35.00 10.44 8.60
N GLU A 541 34.77 9.62 7.60
CA GLU A 541 34.23 10.01 6.30
C GLU A 541 32.80 10.52 6.43
N LEU A 542 31.94 9.82 7.16
CA LEU A 542 30.56 10.24 7.39
C LEU A 542 30.49 11.54 8.21
N ALA A 543 31.34 11.67 9.23
CA ALA A 543 31.40 12.89 10.04
C ALA A 543 31.77 14.12 9.20
N LEU A 544 32.74 14.00 8.28
CA LEU A 544 33.12 15.07 7.36
C LEU A 544 31.99 15.40 6.37
N GLN A 545 31.20 14.42 5.94
CA GLN A 545 30.03 14.66 5.09
C GLN A 545 28.97 15.46 5.85
N THR A 546 28.62 15.03 7.06
CA THR A 546 27.64 15.74 7.91
C THR A 546 28.10 17.16 8.23
N TYR A 547 29.41 17.37 8.43
CA TYR A 547 29.99 18.70 8.62
C TYR A 547 29.79 19.64 7.43
N LYS A 548 30.03 19.15 6.21
CA LYS A 548 29.79 19.93 4.98
C LYS A 548 28.31 20.34 4.87
N PHE A 549 27.38 19.42 5.11
CA PHE A 549 25.95 19.72 5.07
C PHE A 549 25.54 20.73 6.15
N ALA A 550 26.06 20.60 7.38
CA ALA A 550 25.76 21.54 8.45
C ALA A 550 26.17 22.97 8.08
N ARG A 551 27.38 23.15 7.54
CA ARG A 551 27.88 24.46 7.09
C ARG A 551 27.05 25.07 5.95
N GLU A 552 26.55 24.24 5.04
CA GLU A 552 25.73 24.71 3.91
C GLU A 552 24.33 25.15 4.34
N PHE A 553 23.66 24.37 5.20
CA PHE A 553 22.35 24.76 5.73
C PHE A 553 22.44 25.96 6.68
N ALA A 554 23.53 26.06 7.45
CA ALA A 554 23.80 27.18 8.37
C ALA A 554 24.42 28.41 7.68
N ARG A 555 24.58 28.41 6.35
CA ARG A 555 25.29 29.48 5.59
C ARG A 555 24.74 30.90 5.86
N PHE A 556 23.45 31.03 6.13
CA PHE A 556 22.80 32.31 6.41
C PHE A 556 22.55 32.55 7.91
N THR A 557 23.25 31.80 8.76
CA THR A 557 23.27 31.95 10.23
C THR A 557 24.72 32.19 10.68
N ASP A 558 24.90 32.65 11.90
CA ASP A 558 26.19 32.86 12.56
C ASP A 558 26.69 31.63 13.36
N LEU A 559 26.00 30.49 13.25
CA LEU A 559 26.34 29.26 13.96
C LEU A 559 27.72 28.73 13.58
N LYS A 560 28.47 28.31 14.61
CA LYS A 560 29.80 27.68 14.46
C LYS A 560 29.68 26.16 14.56
N CYS A 561 30.22 25.46 13.56
CA CYS A 561 30.27 24.00 13.54
C CYS A 561 31.74 23.58 13.48
N GLU A 562 32.13 22.53 14.20
CA GLU A 562 33.48 21.97 14.15
C GLU A 562 33.50 20.43 14.18
N THR A 563 34.65 19.86 13.81
CA THR A 563 34.85 18.40 13.71
C THR A 563 35.97 17.87 14.60
N ILE A 564 35.73 16.75 15.28
CA ILE A 564 36.67 16.06 16.18
C ILE A 564 36.82 14.60 15.74
N LEU A 565 37.91 14.29 15.01
CA LEU A 565 38.04 13.04 14.26
C LEU A 565 39.41 12.37 14.45
N GLY A 566 39.43 11.04 14.45
CA GLY A 566 40.67 10.25 14.55
C GLY A 566 41.61 10.52 13.36
N GLY A 567 42.91 10.65 13.62
CA GLY A 567 43.95 10.86 12.59
C GLY A 567 44.37 12.31 12.36
N ASP A 568 43.72 13.29 13.01
CA ASP A 568 44.22 14.68 13.04
C ASP A 568 45.06 14.93 14.31
N SER A 569 45.92 15.96 14.27
CA SER A 569 46.70 16.43 15.42
C SER A 569 45.78 16.84 16.58
N MET A 570 46.14 16.42 17.80
CA MET A 570 45.41 16.75 19.03
C MET A 570 45.46 18.25 19.33
N GLU A 571 46.60 18.90 19.13
CA GLU A 571 46.75 20.36 19.33
C GLU A 571 45.73 21.15 18.50
N ARG A 572 45.54 20.75 17.24
CA ARG A 572 44.56 21.39 16.35
C ARG A 572 43.11 21.17 16.83
N GLN A 573 42.82 20.01 17.41
CA GLN A 573 41.50 19.72 17.98
C GLN A 573 41.25 20.53 19.25
N PHE A 574 42.28 20.73 20.08
CA PHE A 574 42.20 21.59 21.25
C PHE A 574 41.92 23.04 20.84
N SER A 575 42.62 23.57 19.84
CA SER A 575 42.35 24.92 19.32
C SER A 575 40.91 25.09 18.83
N LYS A 576 40.38 24.12 18.07
CA LYS A 576 38.98 24.14 17.58
C LYS A 576 37.94 24.16 18.71
N ILE A 577 38.20 23.47 19.82
CA ILE A 577 37.29 23.48 20.97
C ILE A 577 37.35 24.83 21.69
N HIS A 578 38.53 25.45 21.77
CA HIS A 578 38.69 26.79 22.35
C HIS A 578 37.97 27.89 21.55
N GLU A 579 37.69 27.68 20.25
CA GLU A 579 36.92 28.60 19.41
C GLU A 579 35.41 28.67 19.75
N ASN A 580 34.97 27.85 20.72
CA ASN A 580 33.60 27.75 21.22
C ASN A 580 32.56 27.41 20.12
N PRO A 581 32.62 26.21 19.52
CA PRO A 581 31.66 25.80 18.51
C PRO A 581 30.27 25.49 19.10
N ASP A 582 29.20 25.82 18.38
CA ASP A 582 27.82 25.49 18.78
C ASP A 582 27.48 24.01 18.51
N ILE A 583 27.97 23.50 17.39
CA ILE A 583 27.72 22.13 16.91
C ILE A 583 29.05 21.40 16.77
N ILE A 584 29.21 20.30 17.51
CA ILE A 584 30.36 19.39 17.38
C ILE A 584 29.92 18.14 16.64
N ILE A 585 30.66 17.77 15.59
CA ILE A 585 30.47 16.52 14.84
C ILE A 585 31.70 15.65 15.03
N ALA A 586 31.54 14.46 15.59
CA ALA A 586 32.69 13.67 16.05
C ALA A 586 32.53 12.16 15.88
N THR A 587 33.66 11.46 15.87
CA THR A 587 33.68 10.00 16.08
C THR A 587 33.81 9.70 17.59
N PRO A 588 33.06 8.73 18.15
CA PRO A 588 33.01 8.51 19.59
C PRO A 588 34.38 8.33 20.25
N GLY A 589 35.24 7.50 19.65
CA GLY A 589 36.58 7.23 20.19
C GLY A 589 37.44 8.48 20.29
N ARG A 590 37.46 9.34 19.27
CA ARG A 590 38.27 10.57 19.31
C ARG A 590 37.66 11.62 20.23
N LEU A 591 36.34 11.78 20.23
CA LEU A 591 35.68 12.71 21.13
C LEU A 591 35.98 12.38 22.59
N LEU A 592 35.88 11.10 22.95
CA LEU A 592 36.16 10.65 24.30
C LEU A 592 37.62 10.91 24.69
N HIS A 593 38.57 10.63 23.79
CA HIS A 593 39.99 10.91 24.02
C HIS A 593 40.24 12.39 24.36
N VAL A 594 39.69 13.30 23.54
CA VAL A 594 39.78 14.74 23.78
C VAL A 594 39.07 15.15 25.07
N ALA A 595 37.92 14.55 25.36
CA ALA A 595 37.16 14.84 26.58
C ALA A 595 37.89 14.41 27.86
N ILE A 596 38.66 13.33 27.82
CA ILE A 596 39.49 12.88 28.94
C ILE A 596 40.72 13.77 29.09
N GLU A 597 41.46 14.05 28.01
CA GLU A 597 42.69 14.84 28.07
C GLU A 597 42.45 16.31 28.50
N MET A 598 41.33 16.89 28.07
CA MET A 598 40.96 18.29 28.39
C MET A 598 40.01 18.41 29.59
N ASP A 599 39.64 17.30 30.24
CA ASP A 599 38.59 17.22 31.28
C ASP A 599 37.30 17.98 30.88
N LEU A 600 36.82 17.75 29.65
CA LEU A 600 35.65 18.44 29.12
C LEU A 600 34.35 17.89 29.71
N LYS A 601 33.49 18.82 30.10
CA LYS A 601 32.10 18.57 30.49
C LYS A 601 31.16 19.07 29.40
N PHE A 602 30.16 18.27 29.05
CA PHE A 602 29.18 18.59 28.01
C PHE A 602 27.84 19.03 28.61
N SER A 603 27.89 19.80 29.71
CA SER A 603 26.70 20.23 30.46
C SER A 603 25.80 21.20 29.67
N SER A 604 26.35 21.93 28.70
CA SER A 604 25.63 22.86 27.81
C SER A 604 24.90 22.18 26.65
N VAL A 605 25.11 20.88 26.43
CA VAL A 605 24.52 20.16 25.29
C VAL A 605 23.03 19.92 25.55
N GLN A 606 22.21 20.57 24.74
CA GLN A 606 20.75 20.45 24.76
C GLN A 606 20.22 19.39 23.78
N MET A 607 21.01 19.00 22.78
CA MET A 607 20.63 17.97 21.81
C MET A 607 21.80 17.06 21.44
N ILE A 608 21.53 15.75 21.38
CA ILE A 608 22.48 14.75 20.87
C ILE A 608 21.88 13.96 19.72
N VAL A 609 22.68 13.72 18.69
CA VAL A 609 22.32 12.92 17.51
C VAL A 609 23.25 11.72 17.37
N PHE A 610 22.67 10.53 17.24
CA PHE A 610 23.37 9.32 16.82
C PHE A 610 23.09 9.06 15.34
N ASP A 611 24.07 9.37 14.49
CA ASP A 611 23.97 9.17 13.04
C ASP A 611 24.49 7.78 12.64
N GLU A 612 23.74 7.05 11.84
CA GLU A 612 23.97 5.61 11.54
C GLU A 612 24.24 4.79 12.80
N ALA A 613 23.28 4.83 13.74
CA ALA A 613 23.41 4.20 15.05
C ALA A 613 23.75 2.71 14.96
N ASP A 614 23.16 1.96 14.02
CA ASP A 614 23.51 0.55 13.79
C ASP A 614 25.00 0.33 13.59
N ARG A 615 25.67 1.19 12.82
CA ARG A 615 27.12 1.10 12.64
C ARG A 615 27.91 1.44 13.88
N LEU A 616 27.45 2.40 14.69
CA LEU A 616 28.12 2.74 15.95
C LEU A 616 28.22 1.50 16.86
N PHE A 617 27.17 0.68 16.91
CA PHE A 617 27.17 -0.55 17.70
C PHE A 617 27.90 -1.71 17.01
N GLU A 618 27.78 -1.87 15.68
CA GLU A 618 28.55 -2.88 14.92
C GLU A 618 30.07 -2.71 15.10
N MET A 619 30.54 -1.47 15.19
CA MET A 619 31.96 -1.14 15.37
C MET A 619 32.44 -1.22 16.83
N GLY A 620 31.56 -1.59 17.76
CA GLY A 620 31.92 -1.77 19.17
C GLY A 620 32.07 -0.47 19.97
N PHE A 621 31.52 0.66 19.53
CA PHE A 621 31.65 1.94 20.26
C PHE A 621 30.78 2.05 21.53
N LYS A 622 30.15 0.95 21.97
CA LYS A 622 29.17 0.96 23.06
C LYS A 622 29.72 1.59 24.34
N GLU A 623 30.93 1.19 24.75
CA GLU A 623 31.56 1.69 25.98
C GLU A 623 31.87 3.19 25.89
N GLN A 624 32.40 3.62 24.75
CA GLN A 624 32.71 5.03 24.52
C GLN A 624 31.45 5.88 24.51
N LEU A 625 30.35 5.39 23.91
CA LEU A 625 29.06 6.08 23.92
C LEU A 625 28.50 6.20 25.34
N THR A 626 28.56 5.14 26.15
CA THR A 626 28.09 5.18 27.54
C THR A 626 28.88 6.20 28.37
N GLU A 627 30.20 6.25 28.21
CA GLU A 627 31.06 7.22 28.90
C GLU A 627 30.77 8.66 28.44
N ILE A 628 30.61 8.91 27.13
CA ILE A 628 30.20 10.23 26.60
C ILE A 628 28.84 10.64 27.17
N LEU A 629 27.88 9.72 27.22
CA LEU A 629 26.55 9.98 27.78
C LEU A 629 26.58 10.36 29.26
N SER A 630 27.51 9.81 30.04
CA SER A 630 27.69 10.14 31.46
C SER A 630 28.15 11.59 31.69
N ARG A 631 28.80 12.20 30.69
CA ARG A 631 29.32 13.58 30.73
C ARG A 631 28.33 14.62 30.21
N LEU A 632 27.16 14.19 29.73
CA LEU A 632 26.09 15.05 29.20
C LEU A 632 25.04 15.38 30.27
N SER A 633 24.32 16.48 30.07
CA SER A 633 23.15 16.81 30.88
C SER A 633 22.04 15.75 30.76
N SER A 634 21.31 15.52 31.85
CA SER A 634 20.11 14.66 31.87
C SER A 634 18.92 15.30 31.15
N LYS A 635 18.87 16.64 31.06
CA LYS A 635 17.82 17.40 30.37
C LYS A 635 18.27 17.74 28.95
N ARG A 636 18.16 16.77 28.03
CA ARG A 636 18.53 16.91 26.61
C ARG A 636 17.53 16.19 25.71
N GLN A 637 17.42 16.64 24.47
CA GLN A 637 16.71 15.93 23.40
C GLN A 637 17.67 14.94 22.72
N THR A 638 17.26 13.69 22.57
CA THR A 638 18.05 12.62 21.94
C THR A 638 17.42 12.17 20.63
N LEU A 639 18.20 12.24 19.56
CA LEU A 639 17.78 11.82 18.23
C LEU A 639 18.64 10.63 17.77
N LEU A 640 18.00 9.53 17.40
CA LEU A 640 18.67 8.34 16.89
C LEU A 640 18.25 8.08 15.45
N PHE A 641 19.20 8.11 14.53
CA PHE A 641 18.97 7.82 13.11
C PHE A 641 19.69 6.54 12.73
N SER A 642 18.94 5.55 12.26
CA SER A 642 19.51 4.24 11.90
C SER A 642 18.90 3.70 10.61
N ALA A 643 19.63 2.83 9.90
CA ALA A 643 19.02 2.04 8.84
C ALA A 643 18.29 0.82 9.42
N THR A 644 18.80 0.26 10.52
CA THR A 644 18.25 -0.92 11.20
C THR A 644 18.19 -0.74 12.72
N LEU A 645 17.32 -1.49 13.40
CA LEU A 645 17.18 -1.47 14.86
C LEU A 645 17.36 -2.87 15.46
N PRO A 646 18.61 -3.38 15.56
CA PRO A 646 18.91 -4.59 16.33
C PRO A 646 18.64 -4.40 17.83
N GLN A 647 18.45 -5.51 18.55
CA GLN A 647 18.08 -5.50 19.98
C GLN A 647 19.04 -4.67 20.83
N THR A 648 20.34 -4.69 20.52
CA THR A 648 21.36 -3.91 21.24
C THR A 648 21.13 -2.39 21.17
N ILE A 649 20.61 -1.89 20.05
CA ILE A 649 20.20 -0.48 19.92
C ILE A 649 18.90 -0.24 20.67
N VAL A 650 17.95 -1.18 20.60
CA VAL A 650 16.68 -1.07 21.33
C VAL A 650 16.94 -0.97 22.84
N ASP A 651 17.84 -1.80 23.37
CA ASP A 651 18.22 -1.78 24.78
C ASP A 651 18.91 -0.46 25.14
N PHE A 652 19.79 0.04 24.27
CA PHE A 652 20.39 1.37 24.41
C PHE A 652 19.33 2.49 24.37
N THR A 653 18.32 2.38 23.51
CA THR A 653 17.26 3.39 23.42
C THR A 653 16.40 3.45 24.68
N ARG A 654 16.11 2.29 25.29
CA ARG A 654 15.36 2.21 26.55
C ARG A 654 16.12 2.83 27.72
N ALA A 655 17.44 2.69 27.73
CA ALA A 655 18.30 3.23 28.78
C ALA A 655 18.61 4.73 28.60
N GLY A 656 18.55 5.25 27.36
CA GLY A 656 19.09 6.57 27.02
C GLY A 656 18.10 7.65 26.56
N LEU A 657 16.87 7.28 26.19
CA LEU A 657 15.85 8.22 25.66
C LEU A 657 14.64 8.33 26.60
N ILE A 658 13.99 9.48 26.56
CA ILE A 658 12.79 9.79 27.36
C ILE A 658 11.59 9.82 26.40
N ASP A 659 10.74 8.79 26.46
CA ASP A 659 9.52 8.62 25.64
C ASP A 659 9.71 8.93 24.13
N PRO A 660 10.58 8.18 23.43
CA PRO A 660 10.95 8.50 22.06
C PRO A 660 9.86 8.14 21.04
N VAL A 661 9.63 9.05 20.08
CA VAL A 661 8.74 8.80 18.93
C VAL A 661 9.47 7.99 17.86
N LEU A 662 8.95 6.81 17.53
CA LEU A 662 9.48 5.95 16.47
C LEU A 662 8.95 6.38 15.10
N VAL A 663 9.82 6.91 14.25
CA VAL A 663 9.52 7.24 12.86
C VAL A 663 10.12 6.20 11.94
N ARG A 664 9.28 5.28 11.47
CA ARG A 664 9.65 4.24 10.51
C ARG A 664 9.23 4.63 9.10
N LEU A 665 10.18 4.58 8.16
CA LEU A 665 9.87 4.57 6.74
C LEU A 665 10.06 3.16 6.21
N ASP A 666 8.96 2.52 5.81
CA ASP A 666 8.94 1.21 5.15
C ASP A 666 9.48 1.30 3.71
N THR A 667 10.76 1.65 3.59
CA THR A 667 11.53 1.68 2.33
C THR A 667 12.78 0.81 2.43
N GLU A 668 12.74 -0.24 3.27
CA GLU A 668 13.79 -1.25 3.29
C GLU A 668 13.77 -2.16 2.05
N THR A 669 12.66 -2.18 1.28
CA THR A 669 12.41 -3.17 0.20
C THR A 669 12.47 -2.62 -1.23
N LYS A 670 12.56 -1.30 -1.45
CA LYS A 670 12.52 -0.73 -2.81
C LYS A 670 13.93 -0.47 -3.38
N ILE A 671 14.35 -1.29 -4.34
CA ILE A 671 15.48 -1.01 -5.23
C ILE A 671 15.11 0.13 -6.20
N SER A 672 16.11 0.83 -6.78
CA SER A 672 15.88 1.86 -7.81
C SER A 672 15.18 1.24 -9.03
N GLU A 673 14.17 1.90 -9.59
CA GLU A 673 13.50 1.44 -10.82
C GLU A 673 14.48 1.42 -12.01
N ASN A 674 15.51 2.26 -11.98
CA ASN A 674 16.55 2.31 -13.01
C ASN A 674 17.66 1.26 -12.82
N LEU A 675 17.52 0.33 -11.86
CA LEU A 675 18.49 -0.75 -11.62
C LEU A 675 18.03 -2.05 -12.27
N ARG A 676 18.75 -2.50 -13.30
CA ARG A 676 18.53 -3.82 -13.93
C ARG A 676 19.21 -4.92 -13.12
N LEU A 677 18.48 -5.97 -12.75
CA LEU A 677 18.99 -7.12 -12.00
C LEU A 677 19.10 -8.35 -12.91
N ILE A 678 20.29 -8.93 -12.99
CA ILE A 678 20.59 -10.10 -13.83
C ILE A 678 21.12 -11.22 -12.94
N HIS A 679 20.45 -12.37 -12.95
CA HIS A 679 20.80 -13.53 -12.14
C HIS A 679 21.18 -14.72 -13.02
N LEU A 680 22.43 -15.18 -12.89
CA LEU A 680 23.02 -16.22 -13.74
C LEU A 680 23.27 -17.50 -12.93
N GLY A 681 22.58 -18.56 -13.29
CA GLY A 681 22.74 -19.90 -12.73
C GLY A 681 23.97 -20.61 -13.29
N CYS A 682 24.90 -20.99 -12.43
CA CYS A 682 26.12 -21.74 -12.76
C CYS A 682 26.55 -22.62 -11.57
N ARG A 683 27.39 -23.64 -11.80
CA ARG A 683 27.96 -24.39 -10.67
C ARG A 683 29.02 -23.55 -9.96
N ASN A 684 29.36 -23.92 -8.73
CA ASN A 684 30.38 -23.19 -7.96
C ASN A 684 31.76 -23.21 -8.66
N GLU A 685 32.10 -24.32 -9.33
CA GLU A 685 33.31 -24.47 -10.14
C GLU A 685 33.31 -23.55 -11.39
N ASP A 686 32.14 -23.31 -11.99
CA ASP A 686 32.00 -22.55 -13.24
C ASP A 686 31.90 -21.02 -13.04
N LYS A 687 31.88 -20.54 -11.79
CA LYS A 687 31.73 -19.10 -11.49
C LYS A 687 32.88 -18.25 -12.04
N LEU A 688 34.10 -18.80 -12.04
CA LEU A 688 35.27 -18.11 -12.57
C LEU A 688 35.19 -17.95 -14.10
N ALA A 689 34.88 -19.04 -14.81
CA ALA A 689 34.64 -19.02 -16.26
C ALA A 689 33.53 -18.03 -16.63
N THR A 690 32.43 -18.03 -15.88
CA THR A 690 31.32 -17.10 -16.09
C THR A 690 31.75 -15.64 -15.87
N LEU A 691 32.55 -15.35 -14.83
CA LEU A 691 33.08 -14.00 -14.58
C LEU A 691 33.98 -13.52 -15.73
N LEU A 692 34.88 -14.38 -16.23
CA LEU A 692 35.76 -14.04 -17.35
C LEU A 692 34.96 -13.71 -18.61
N HIS A 693 33.97 -14.53 -18.93
CA HIS A 693 33.10 -14.28 -20.08
C HIS A 693 32.33 -12.96 -19.95
N LEU A 694 31.81 -12.64 -18.76
CA LEU A 694 31.11 -11.38 -18.50
C LEU A 694 32.01 -10.16 -18.73
N LEU A 695 33.25 -10.22 -18.25
CA LEU A 695 34.21 -9.11 -18.35
C LEU A 695 34.79 -8.94 -19.75
N LYS A 696 34.99 -10.03 -20.50
CA LYS A 696 35.54 -10.00 -21.86
C LYS A 696 34.49 -9.63 -22.90
N ASN A 697 33.33 -10.28 -22.82
CA ASN A 697 32.39 -10.30 -23.93
C ASN A 697 31.17 -9.44 -23.63
N VAL A 698 30.61 -9.50 -22.41
CA VAL A 698 29.29 -8.90 -22.11
C VAL A 698 29.38 -7.41 -21.75
N ILE A 699 30.25 -7.05 -20.80
CA ILE A 699 30.35 -5.69 -20.27
C ILE A 699 31.36 -4.88 -21.11
N LYS A 700 31.03 -3.64 -21.42
CA LYS A 700 31.92 -2.78 -22.23
C LYS A 700 33.16 -2.40 -21.41
N SER A 701 34.33 -2.41 -22.05
CA SER A 701 35.62 -2.17 -21.39
C SER A 701 35.78 -0.77 -20.77
N ASN A 702 34.88 0.18 -21.08
CA ASN A 702 34.89 1.55 -20.55
C ASN A 702 33.95 1.77 -19.34
N GLU A 703 33.15 0.78 -18.97
CA GLU A 703 32.20 0.85 -17.85
C GLU A 703 32.89 0.53 -16.52
N GLN A 704 32.54 1.24 -15.45
CA GLN A 704 33.12 1.00 -14.13
C GLN A 704 32.37 -0.10 -13.39
N ILE A 705 33.12 -1.10 -12.92
CA ILE A 705 32.59 -2.34 -12.35
C ILE A 705 33.18 -2.55 -10.95
N ILE A 706 32.33 -2.91 -9.99
CA ILE A 706 32.77 -3.46 -8.70
C ILE A 706 32.41 -4.94 -8.61
N VAL A 707 33.36 -5.78 -8.20
CA VAL A 707 33.16 -7.22 -8.02
C VAL A 707 33.28 -7.58 -6.55
N PHE A 708 32.20 -8.07 -5.96
CA PHE A 708 32.16 -8.51 -4.57
C PHE A 708 32.59 -9.97 -4.44
N LEU A 709 33.70 -10.18 -3.74
CA LEU A 709 34.34 -11.48 -3.49
C LEU A 709 34.30 -11.86 -2.00
N PRO A 710 34.23 -13.16 -1.67
CA PRO A 710 34.00 -13.62 -0.29
C PRO A 710 35.23 -13.47 0.60
N THR A 711 36.44 -13.66 0.07
CA THR A 711 37.69 -13.61 0.87
C THR A 711 38.80 -12.88 0.13
N ARG A 712 39.81 -12.41 0.87
CA ARG A 712 41.02 -11.79 0.28
C ARG A 712 41.75 -12.73 -0.70
N HIS A 713 41.71 -14.04 -0.44
CA HIS A 713 42.38 -15.03 -1.28
C HIS A 713 41.70 -15.20 -2.64
N HIS A 714 40.37 -15.01 -2.71
CA HIS A 714 39.67 -14.95 -4.00
C HIS A 714 40.08 -13.70 -4.77
N ILE A 715 40.27 -12.57 -4.08
CA ILE A 715 40.74 -11.33 -4.72
C ILE A 715 42.12 -11.53 -5.33
N GLU A 716 43.07 -12.10 -4.58
CA GLU A 716 44.43 -12.33 -5.05
C GLU A 716 44.47 -13.31 -6.23
N TYR A 717 43.77 -14.45 -6.11
CA TYR A 717 43.71 -15.46 -7.15
C TYR A 717 43.05 -14.97 -8.45
N ILE A 718 41.90 -14.32 -8.35
CA ILE A 718 41.18 -13.79 -9.52
C ILE A 718 41.95 -12.62 -10.14
N LYS A 719 42.62 -11.79 -9.33
CA LYS A 719 43.47 -10.70 -9.84
C LYS A 719 44.56 -11.24 -10.76
N GLU A 720 45.25 -12.30 -10.33
CA GLU A 720 46.31 -12.91 -11.13
C GLU A 720 45.77 -13.46 -12.46
N ILE A 721 44.64 -14.17 -12.43
CA ILE A 721 44.00 -14.69 -13.66
C ILE A 721 43.54 -13.56 -14.59
N LEU A 722 43.00 -12.47 -14.04
CA LEU A 722 42.60 -11.30 -14.84
C LEU A 722 43.80 -10.61 -15.48
N ASP A 723 44.94 -10.55 -14.80
CA ASP A 723 46.17 -9.99 -15.34
C ASP A 723 46.70 -10.83 -16.51
N GLN A 724 46.71 -12.17 -16.37
CA GLN A 724 47.08 -13.09 -17.46
C GLN A 724 46.11 -13.01 -18.65
N CYS A 725 44.85 -12.64 -18.40
CA CYS A 725 43.84 -12.38 -19.44
C CYS A 725 43.86 -10.93 -19.97
N PHE A 726 44.83 -10.09 -19.57
CA PHE A 726 44.96 -8.68 -19.94
C PHE A 726 43.76 -7.78 -19.58
N ILE A 727 43.07 -8.08 -18.46
CA ILE A 727 41.92 -7.29 -17.98
C ILE A 727 42.38 -6.35 -16.85
N PRO A 728 42.43 -5.02 -17.08
CA PRO A 728 42.93 -4.09 -16.07
C PRO A 728 42.01 -4.04 -14.86
N SER A 729 42.56 -4.39 -13.68
CA SER A 729 41.80 -4.43 -12.44
C SER A 729 42.62 -3.91 -11.26
N THR A 730 41.93 -3.50 -10.20
CA THR A 730 42.52 -3.13 -8.91
C THR A 730 41.72 -3.77 -7.77
N TYR A 731 42.21 -3.71 -6.54
CA TYR A 731 41.60 -4.42 -5.42
C TYR A 731 41.58 -3.63 -4.11
N LEU A 732 40.65 -4.01 -3.23
CA LEU A 732 40.48 -3.44 -1.91
C LEU A 732 39.98 -4.49 -0.89
N TYR A 733 40.75 -4.70 0.17
CA TYR A 733 40.36 -5.51 1.34
C TYR A 733 40.80 -4.84 2.65
N SER A 734 40.26 -5.29 3.79
CA SER A 734 40.34 -4.58 5.08
C SER A 734 41.76 -4.44 5.63
N SER A 735 42.62 -5.45 5.45
CA SER A 735 44.00 -5.46 5.92
C SER A 735 44.98 -4.73 4.99
N LEU A 736 44.50 -4.09 3.92
CA LEU A 736 45.34 -3.31 3.01
C LEU A 736 45.80 -2.01 3.66
N ASP A 737 47.07 -1.67 3.46
CA ASP A 737 47.68 -0.43 3.94
C ASP A 737 46.90 0.82 3.51
N SER A 738 46.90 1.86 4.35
CA SER A 738 46.10 3.07 4.13
C SER A 738 46.56 3.87 2.90
N GLU A 739 47.85 3.88 2.57
CA GLU A 739 48.34 4.59 1.38
C GLU A 739 48.04 3.80 0.11
N ALA A 740 48.28 2.49 0.13
CA ALA A 740 47.90 1.59 -0.97
C ALA A 740 46.39 1.65 -1.26
N ARG A 741 45.56 1.73 -0.21
CA ARG A 741 44.10 1.93 -0.31
C ARG A 741 43.74 3.23 -1.04
N LYS A 742 44.37 4.36 -0.67
CA LYS A 742 44.14 5.65 -1.35
C LYS A 742 44.55 5.59 -2.81
N ILE A 743 45.69 4.97 -3.12
CA ILE A 743 46.20 4.83 -4.49
C ILE A 743 45.22 4.00 -5.33
N ASN A 744 44.81 2.82 -4.86
CA ASN A 744 43.90 1.94 -5.61
C ASN A 744 42.54 2.59 -5.85
N ILE A 745 41.97 3.24 -4.81
CA ILE A 745 40.71 3.99 -4.93
C ILE A 745 40.87 5.16 -5.90
N ARG A 746 41.98 5.90 -5.85
CA ARG A 746 42.23 7.03 -6.75
C ARG A 746 42.40 6.56 -8.21
N THR A 747 43.10 5.47 -8.44
CA THR A 747 43.27 4.89 -9.79
C THR A 747 41.94 4.47 -10.38
N PHE A 748 41.05 3.91 -9.56
CA PHE A 748 39.68 3.59 -9.94
C PHE A 748 38.83 4.84 -10.19
N HIS A 749 38.88 5.86 -9.32
CA HIS A 749 38.17 7.14 -9.51
C HIS A 749 38.59 7.86 -10.80
N LEU A 750 39.87 7.78 -11.16
CA LEU A 750 40.42 8.35 -12.40
C LEU A 750 40.09 7.54 -13.66
N LYS A 751 39.31 6.45 -13.55
CA LYS A 751 38.96 5.53 -14.64
C LYS A 751 40.15 4.91 -15.38
N LYS A 752 41.33 4.84 -14.73
CA LYS A 752 42.51 4.17 -15.31
C LYS A 752 42.34 2.65 -15.35
N VAL A 753 41.55 2.11 -14.42
CA VAL A 753 41.17 0.70 -14.34
C VAL A 753 39.65 0.60 -14.24
N PRO A 754 38.98 -0.22 -15.07
CA PRO A 754 37.53 -0.38 -15.06
C PRO A 754 37.01 -1.29 -13.96
N VAL A 755 37.82 -2.23 -13.46
CA VAL A 755 37.38 -3.27 -12.51
C VAL A 755 37.99 -3.07 -11.12
N LEU A 756 37.14 -3.05 -10.09
CA LEU A 756 37.54 -3.00 -8.67
C LEU A 756 37.06 -4.26 -7.93
N LEU A 757 37.99 -5.09 -7.48
CA LEU A 757 37.74 -6.30 -6.69
C LEU A 757 37.67 -5.96 -5.19
N VAL A 758 36.56 -6.27 -4.51
CA VAL A 758 36.36 -5.90 -3.10
C VAL A 758 35.76 -7.02 -2.26
N THR A 759 36.04 -6.96 -0.95
CA THR A 759 35.26 -7.69 0.06
C THR A 759 34.16 -6.80 0.65
N ASP A 760 33.09 -7.39 1.19
CA ASP A 760 32.00 -6.65 1.85
C ASP A 760 32.48 -5.71 2.96
N LEU A 761 33.48 -6.13 3.73
CA LEU A 761 34.02 -5.36 4.85
C LEU A 761 34.74 -4.10 4.34
N ALA A 762 35.50 -4.23 3.26
CA ALA A 762 36.31 -3.14 2.74
C ALA A 762 35.53 -2.12 1.92
N ALA A 763 34.36 -2.50 1.37
CA ALA A 763 33.47 -1.59 0.65
C ALA A 763 32.63 -0.69 1.59
N ARG A 764 32.61 -0.97 2.91
CA ARG A 764 31.88 -0.17 3.90
C ARG A 764 32.68 1.08 4.29
N GLY A 765 32.02 2.24 4.34
CA GLY A 765 32.64 3.51 4.76
C GLY A 765 33.51 4.19 3.69
N VAL A 766 33.72 3.56 2.53
CA VAL A 766 34.48 4.14 1.42
C VAL A 766 33.54 4.87 0.45
N ASP A 767 33.94 6.09 0.07
CA ASP A 767 33.23 6.88 -0.94
C ASP A 767 33.56 6.38 -2.35
N ILE A 768 32.77 5.40 -2.78
CA ILE A 768 32.85 4.79 -4.11
C ILE A 768 31.97 5.63 -5.06
N PRO A 769 32.50 6.06 -6.22
CA PRO A 769 31.77 6.91 -7.16
C PRO A 769 30.56 6.16 -7.74
N LEU A 770 29.69 6.89 -8.44
CA LEU A 770 28.53 6.31 -9.12
C LEU A 770 28.98 5.29 -10.16
N LEU A 771 28.72 4.01 -9.88
CA LEU A 771 29.10 2.87 -10.72
C LEU A 771 28.08 2.63 -11.83
N ASP A 772 28.55 2.05 -12.93
CA ASP A 772 27.69 1.57 -14.02
C ASP A 772 27.21 0.15 -13.68
N ASN A 773 28.15 -0.74 -13.28
CA ASN A 773 27.87 -2.15 -13.03
C ASN A 773 28.32 -2.65 -11.64
N VAL A 774 27.58 -3.59 -11.08
CA VAL A 774 27.93 -4.34 -9.86
C VAL A 774 27.89 -5.84 -10.15
N ILE A 775 28.94 -6.58 -9.80
CA ILE A 775 28.98 -8.04 -9.93
C ILE A 775 29.05 -8.68 -8.54
N ASN A 776 28.08 -9.52 -8.22
CA ASN A 776 28.09 -10.41 -7.05
C ASN A 776 28.66 -11.77 -7.48
N PHE A 777 29.95 -12.00 -7.26
CA PHE A 777 30.58 -13.29 -7.55
C PHE A 777 30.06 -14.41 -6.63
N ASN A 778 29.90 -14.08 -5.34
CA ASN A 778 29.12 -14.89 -4.40
C ASN A 778 27.87 -14.13 -3.97
N PHE A 779 26.73 -14.82 -4.04
CA PHE A 779 25.46 -14.24 -3.64
C PHE A 779 25.42 -14.00 -2.12
N PRO A 780 25.03 -12.80 -1.65
CA PRO A 780 25.01 -12.48 -0.22
C PRO A 780 23.97 -13.29 0.55
N SER A 781 24.26 -13.65 1.80
CA SER A 781 23.32 -14.42 2.65
C SER A 781 22.13 -13.60 3.17
N ARG A 782 22.30 -12.27 3.30
CA ARG A 782 21.25 -11.35 3.77
C ARG A 782 20.75 -10.47 2.63
N SER A 783 19.43 -10.38 2.44
CA SER A 783 18.81 -9.50 1.44
C SER A 783 19.17 -8.01 1.65
N LYS A 784 19.34 -7.58 2.90
CA LYS A 784 19.83 -6.21 3.22
C LYS A 784 21.25 -5.96 2.71
N LEU A 785 22.13 -6.96 2.80
CA LEU A 785 23.50 -6.85 2.28
C LEU A 785 23.50 -6.75 0.76
N PHE A 786 22.62 -7.49 0.08
CA PHE A 786 22.41 -7.35 -1.36
C PHE A 786 22.06 -5.91 -1.74
N VAL A 787 21.04 -5.33 -1.09
CA VAL A 787 20.61 -3.94 -1.34
C VAL A 787 21.75 -2.95 -1.08
N HIS A 788 22.63 -3.19 -0.09
CA HIS A 788 23.81 -2.36 0.16
C HIS A 788 24.87 -2.44 -0.95
N ARG A 789 25.08 -3.63 -1.53
CA ARG A 789 26.02 -3.85 -2.64
C ARG A 789 25.52 -3.18 -3.91
N VAL A 790 24.30 -3.50 -4.32
CA VAL A 790 23.72 -2.99 -5.58
C VAL A 790 23.28 -1.53 -5.47
N GLY A 791 23.02 -1.05 -4.26
CA GLY A 791 22.77 0.36 -3.98
C GLY A 791 23.97 1.27 -4.27
N ARG A 792 25.08 0.80 -4.84
CA ARG A 792 26.23 1.59 -5.32
C ARG A 792 26.12 1.98 -6.80
N THR A 793 25.19 1.37 -7.53
CA THR A 793 24.81 1.73 -8.91
C THR A 793 23.40 2.35 -8.91
N ALA A 794 22.95 2.85 -10.07
CA ALA A 794 21.62 3.42 -10.30
C ALA A 794 21.16 4.51 -9.30
N ARG A 795 22.06 5.42 -8.92
CA ARG A 795 21.82 6.55 -8.01
C ARG A 795 21.67 7.88 -8.78
N ALA A 796 20.93 8.82 -8.18
CA ALA A 796 20.74 10.18 -8.71
C ALA A 796 20.15 10.24 -10.14
N GLY A 797 19.28 9.29 -10.48
CA GLY A 797 18.60 9.23 -11.78
C GLY A 797 19.36 8.48 -12.89
N ARG A 798 20.61 8.06 -12.66
CA ARG A 798 21.35 7.19 -13.61
C ARG A 798 20.81 5.76 -13.59
N SER A 799 20.90 5.06 -14.72
CA SER A 799 20.67 3.62 -14.82
C SER A 799 21.95 2.84 -14.52
N GLY A 800 21.81 1.55 -14.22
CA GLY A 800 22.94 0.64 -14.08
C GLY A 800 22.48 -0.80 -13.90
N THR A 801 23.44 -1.74 -13.90
CA THR A 801 23.14 -3.18 -13.92
C THR A 801 23.85 -3.92 -12.79
N ALA A 802 23.14 -4.83 -12.13
CA ALA A 802 23.70 -5.72 -11.12
C ALA A 802 23.65 -7.17 -11.59
N TYR A 803 24.82 -7.75 -11.87
CA TYR A 803 25.00 -9.15 -12.22
C TYR A 803 25.22 -9.97 -10.95
N SER A 804 24.56 -11.12 -10.83
CA SER A 804 24.76 -12.03 -9.71
C SER A 804 24.96 -13.45 -10.20
N LEU A 805 26.09 -14.06 -9.82
CA LEU A 805 26.39 -15.46 -10.10
C LEU A 805 25.83 -16.31 -8.96
N ILE A 806 25.05 -17.33 -9.30
CA ILE A 806 24.26 -18.08 -8.33
C ILE A 806 24.44 -19.57 -8.57
N SER A 807 24.90 -20.25 -7.52
CA SER A 807 24.97 -21.70 -7.48
C SER A 807 23.71 -22.31 -6.85
N ASN A 808 23.54 -23.62 -7.02
CA ASN A 808 22.36 -24.33 -6.51
C ASN A 808 22.19 -24.20 -4.98
N ASP A 809 23.28 -24.12 -4.23
CA ASP A 809 23.28 -23.86 -2.78
C ASP A 809 22.94 -22.40 -2.42
N GLU A 810 23.09 -21.48 -3.38
CA GLU A 810 22.84 -20.04 -3.19
C GLU A 810 21.43 -19.60 -3.66
N LEU A 811 20.76 -20.41 -4.47
CA LEU A 811 19.39 -20.18 -4.95
C LEU A 811 18.36 -19.88 -3.85
N PRO A 812 18.37 -20.55 -2.68
CA PRO A 812 17.45 -20.22 -1.59
C PRO A 812 17.59 -18.77 -1.11
N TYR A 813 18.80 -18.21 -1.10
CA TYR A 813 19.00 -16.81 -0.71
C TYR A 813 18.47 -15.85 -1.79
N LEU A 814 18.52 -16.22 -3.07
CA LEU A 814 17.87 -15.44 -4.13
C LEU A 814 16.35 -15.43 -3.97
N PHE A 815 15.75 -16.56 -3.58
CA PHE A 815 14.33 -16.61 -3.27
C PHE A 815 13.97 -15.76 -2.04
N THR A 816 14.79 -15.81 -0.99
CA THR A 816 14.63 -14.90 0.15
C THR A 816 14.80 -13.43 -0.26
N LEU A 817 15.67 -13.13 -1.23
CA LEU A 817 15.79 -11.80 -1.81
C LEU A 817 14.54 -11.40 -2.61
N SER A 818 13.99 -12.29 -3.45
CA SER A 818 12.79 -11.98 -4.24
C SER A 818 11.59 -11.69 -3.35
N LEU A 819 11.44 -12.46 -2.26
CA LEU A 819 10.48 -12.18 -1.19
C LEU A 819 10.75 -10.85 -0.50
N PHE A 820 12.00 -10.55 -0.18
CA PHE A 820 12.39 -9.29 0.46
C PHE A 820 12.12 -8.07 -0.44
N LEU A 821 12.30 -8.20 -1.75
CA LEU A 821 12.08 -7.13 -2.73
C LEU A 821 10.63 -7.03 -3.22
N ASN A 822 9.75 -7.97 -2.84
CA ASN A 822 8.42 -8.15 -3.42
C ASN A 822 8.45 -8.19 -4.97
N GLN A 823 9.52 -8.76 -5.54
CA GLN A 823 9.63 -8.99 -6.98
C GLN A 823 9.43 -10.48 -7.24
N PRO A 824 8.59 -10.86 -8.22
CA PRO A 824 8.40 -12.27 -8.55
C PRO A 824 9.71 -12.85 -9.09
N PHE A 825 10.10 -14.01 -8.59
CA PHE A 825 11.19 -14.79 -9.18
C PHE A 825 10.73 -15.27 -10.56
N LYS A 826 11.36 -14.77 -11.63
CA LYS A 826 11.06 -15.20 -13.01
C LYS A 826 12.23 -16.04 -13.52
N ALA A 827 12.01 -17.30 -13.85
CA ALA A 827 12.99 -18.10 -14.56
C ALA A 827 12.95 -17.82 -16.08
N ALA A 828 14.09 -17.92 -16.75
CA ALA A 828 14.17 -17.88 -18.20
C ALA A 828 13.44 -19.09 -18.79
N ASN A 829 12.55 -18.85 -19.75
CA ASN A 829 11.76 -19.91 -20.38
C ASN A 829 12.61 -20.63 -21.46
N PRO A 830 12.66 -21.97 -21.47
CA PRO A 830 13.37 -22.74 -22.50
C PRO A 830 12.88 -22.47 -23.94
N SER A 831 11.63 -22.01 -24.11
CA SER A 831 10.97 -21.85 -25.41
C SER A 831 11.28 -20.55 -26.16
N ILE A 832 12.15 -19.67 -25.63
CA ILE A 832 12.46 -18.33 -26.17
C ILE A 832 13.20 -18.39 -27.53
N LEU A 833 13.61 -19.57 -27.99
CA LEU A 833 14.36 -19.72 -29.24
C LEU A 833 13.55 -19.52 -30.54
N ASN A 834 12.23 -19.30 -30.47
CA ASN A 834 11.34 -19.26 -31.65
C ASN A 834 10.58 -17.93 -31.89
N ASN A 835 10.65 -16.94 -31.00
CA ASN A 835 9.92 -15.68 -31.16
C ASN A 835 10.91 -14.50 -31.20
N GLU A 836 10.89 -13.74 -32.30
CA GLU A 836 11.78 -12.59 -32.54
C GLU A 836 11.31 -11.30 -31.83
N ASP A 837 10.21 -11.32 -31.07
CA ASP A 837 9.53 -10.11 -30.58
C ASP A 837 9.67 -9.81 -29.06
N ASP A 838 10.47 -10.56 -28.30
CA ASP A 838 10.64 -10.33 -26.84
C ASP A 838 11.91 -9.53 -26.51
N ASP A 839 12.02 -8.31 -27.05
CA ASP A 839 13.03 -7.31 -26.67
C ASP A 839 12.72 -6.59 -25.33
N ASP A 840 11.70 -7.05 -24.59
CA ASP A 840 11.36 -6.47 -23.27
C ASP A 840 12.28 -6.99 -22.16
N ASP A 841 13.32 -6.19 -21.98
CA ASP A 841 14.45 -6.32 -21.07
C ASP A 841 14.17 -5.84 -19.63
N ASP A 842 12.92 -5.95 -19.15
CA ASP A 842 12.50 -5.26 -17.93
C ASP A 842 12.03 -6.20 -16.80
N GLY A 843 12.90 -7.15 -16.41
CA GLY A 843 12.66 -7.95 -15.22
C GLY A 843 13.83 -8.77 -14.70
N CYS A 844 13.84 -8.97 -13.38
CA CYS A 844 14.73 -9.83 -12.59
C CYS A 844 14.64 -11.32 -13.05
N LYS A 845 15.29 -11.66 -14.17
CA LYS A 845 15.28 -12.99 -14.79
C LYS A 845 16.45 -13.85 -14.24
N TYR A 846 16.15 -15.05 -13.75
CA TYR A 846 17.12 -16.09 -13.44
C TYR A 846 17.26 -17.02 -14.64
N GLY A 847 18.45 -17.14 -15.22
CA GLY A 847 18.70 -18.05 -16.36
C GLY A 847 20.04 -18.75 -16.23
N THR A 848 20.18 -19.90 -16.88
CA THR A 848 21.43 -20.68 -16.88
C THR A 848 22.42 -20.15 -17.92
N VAL A 849 23.71 -20.35 -17.67
CA VAL A 849 24.78 -20.05 -18.65
C VAL A 849 24.95 -21.27 -19.59
N PRO A 850 25.04 -21.07 -20.92
CA PRO A 850 25.34 -22.15 -21.85
C PRO A 850 26.62 -22.92 -21.50
N GLN A 851 26.56 -24.24 -21.56
CA GLN A 851 27.69 -25.09 -21.19
C GLN A 851 28.88 -24.90 -22.14
N THR A 852 28.63 -24.63 -23.42
CA THR A 852 29.68 -24.36 -24.42
C THR A 852 30.58 -23.19 -24.02
N ILE A 853 29.99 -22.09 -23.55
CA ILE A 853 30.72 -20.91 -23.06
C ILE A 853 31.57 -21.25 -21.84
N ILE A 854 31.01 -22.03 -20.92
CA ILE A 854 31.70 -22.47 -19.70
C ILE A 854 32.91 -23.32 -20.08
N ASP A 855 32.73 -24.27 -20.99
CA ASP A 855 33.76 -25.22 -21.40
C ASP A 855 34.92 -24.50 -22.13
N GLU A 856 34.63 -23.52 -22.99
CA GLU A 856 35.63 -22.70 -23.67
C GLU A 856 36.51 -21.89 -22.69
N GLU A 857 35.90 -21.18 -21.74
CA GLU A 857 36.65 -20.40 -20.75
C GLU A 857 37.38 -21.31 -19.75
N ASN A 858 36.79 -22.46 -19.38
CA ASN A 858 37.46 -23.46 -18.55
C ASN A 858 38.70 -24.03 -19.23
N GLU A 859 38.70 -24.23 -20.55
CA GLU A 859 39.89 -24.65 -21.29
C GLU A 859 41.02 -23.61 -21.19
N ILE A 860 40.68 -22.32 -21.25
CA ILE A 860 41.65 -21.23 -21.05
C ILE A 860 42.20 -21.25 -19.63
N ILE A 861 41.34 -21.38 -18.62
CA ILE A 861 41.76 -21.48 -17.22
C ILE A 861 42.69 -22.69 -17.04
N GLN A 862 42.34 -23.86 -17.55
CA GLN A 862 43.19 -25.05 -17.46
C GLN A 862 44.55 -24.86 -18.15
N LYS A 863 44.60 -24.17 -19.29
CA LYS A 863 45.87 -23.80 -19.95
C LYS A 863 46.72 -22.88 -19.08
N LEU A 864 46.12 -21.89 -18.42
CA LEU A 864 46.82 -21.01 -17.48
C LEU A 864 47.37 -21.78 -16.28
N HIS A 865 46.59 -22.70 -15.71
CA HIS A 865 47.05 -23.58 -14.64
C HIS A 865 48.21 -24.50 -15.08
N GLY A 866 48.19 -24.97 -16.33
CA GLY A 866 49.29 -25.74 -16.91
C GLY A 866 50.56 -24.92 -17.16
N GLN A 867 50.45 -23.60 -17.37
CA GLN A 867 51.57 -22.70 -17.61
C GLN A 867 52.15 -22.12 -16.32
N PHE A 868 51.30 -21.85 -15.32
CA PHE A 868 51.67 -21.18 -14.07
C PHE A 868 51.34 -22.06 -12.87
N SER A 869 52.36 -22.76 -12.33
CA SER A 869 52.20 -23.62 -11.15
C SER A 869 51.75 -22.89 -9.87
N GLU A 870 51.95 -21.57 -9.82
CA GLU A 870 51.52 -20.74 -8.69
C GLU A 870 50.00 -20.68 -8.57
N LEU A 871 49.27 -20.70 -9.69
CA LEU A 871 47.81 -20.65 -9.73
C LEU A 871 47.18 -21.86 -9.04
N ASP A 872 47.73 -23.06 -9.23
CA ASP A 872 47.29 -24.28 -8.54
C ASP A 872 47.39 -24.16 -7.01
N SER A 873 48.44 -23.52 -6.52
CA SER A 873 48.65 -23.33 -5.09
C SER A 873 47.65 -22.31 -4.52
N MET A 874 47.42 -21.22 -5.26
CA MET A 874 46.47 -20.17 -4.90
C MET A 874 45.03 -20.70 -4.92
N GLU A 875 44.67 -21.54 -5.88
CA GLU A 875 43.34 -22.15 -5.97
C GLU A 875 43.05 -23.04 -4.75
N LYS A 876 44.01 -23.89 -4.34
CA LYS A 876 43.86 -24.73 -3.14
C LYS A 876 43.66 -23.91 -1.86
N VAL A 877 44.38 -22.81 -1.72
CA VAL A 877 44.22 -21.85 -0.60
C VAL A 877 42.84 -21.19 -0.67
N CYS A 878 42.42 -20.80 -1.88
CA CYS A 878 41.12 -20.19 -2.16
C CYS A 878 39.95 -21.12 -1.75
N GLN A 879 40.00 -22.39 -2.17
CA GLN A 879 39.01 -23.42 -1.80
C GLN A 879 38.97 -23.67 -0.28
N SER A 880 40.13 -23.68 0.38
CA SER A 880 40.23 -23.85 1.83
C SER A 880 39.62 -22.66 2.59
N ALA A 881 39.91 -21.44 2.14
CA ALA A 881 39.31 -20.21 2.68
C ALA A 881 37.80 -20.16 2.43
N TYR A 882 37.34 -20.64 1.27
CA TYR A 882 35.90 -20.71 0.96
C TYR A 882 35.15 -21.64 1.91
N LYS A 883 35.72 -22.79 2.26
CA LYS A 883 35.15 -23.71 3.26
C LYS A 883 34.99 -23.04 4.64
N GLN A 884 35.92 -22.17 5.04
CA GLN A 884 35.80 -21.40 6.28
C GLN A 884 34.73 -20.33 6.18
N TYR A 885 34.67 -19.61 5.05
CA TYR A 885 33.64 -18.61 4.78
C TYR A 885 32.22 -19.23 4.87
N LEU A 886 32.00 -20.39 4.27
CA LEU A 886 30.71 -21.10 4.33
C LEU A 886 30.30 -21.48 5.76
N LYS A 887 31.25 -21.78 6.66
CA LYS A 887 30.95 -22.05 8.08
C LYS A 887 30.51 -20.79 8.84
N THR A 888 31.00 -19.62 8.44
CA THR A 888 30.64 -18.33 9.04
C THR A 888 29.40 -17.70 8.41
N ARG A 889 28.95 -18.22 7.26
CA ARG A 889 27.78 -17.74 6.54
C ARG A 889 26.51 -18.18 7.24
N GLU A 890 25.55 -17.28 7.33
CA GLU A 890 24.22 -17.60 7.86
C GLU A 890 23.47 -18.59 6.97
N ILE A 891 22.75 -19.50 7.61
CA ILE A 891 21.98 -20.54 6.94
C ILE A 891 20.72 -19.91 6.31
N ALA A 892 20.40 -20.32 5.08
CA ALA A 892 19.17 -19.90 4.40
C ALA A 892 17.92 -20.35 5.17
N ASP A 893 16.84 -19.58 5.01
CA ASP A 893 15.55 -19.89 5.62
C ASP A 893 15.00 -21.25 5.15
N GLY A 894 14.52 -22.06 6.10
CA GLY A 894 14.11 -23.45 5.85
C GLY A 894 12.83 -23.58 5.03
N GLU A 895 12.02 -22.53 4.91
CA GLU A 895 10.87 -22.47 4.01
C GLU A 895 11.33 -22.14 2.58
N SER A 896 12.22 -21.16 2.43
CA SER A 896 12.85 -20.80 1.15
C SER A 896 13.60 -21.97 0.52
N VAL A 897 14.34 -22.76 1.32
CA VAL A 897 15.03 -23.98 0.87
C VAL A 897 14.04 -25.03 0.36
N ARG A 898 12.91 -25.25 1.05
CA ARG A 898 11.89 -26.22 0.64
C ARG A 898 11.18 -25.81 -0.65
N LYS A 899 10.80 -24.53 -0.76
CA LYS A 899 10.15 -23.96 -1.95
C LYS A 899 11.06 -24.02 -3.16
N MET A 900 12.33 -23.63 -3.02
CA MET A 900 13.28 -23.66 -4.13
C MET A 900 13.64 -25.08 -4.57
N LYS A 901 13.70 -26.02 -3.64
CA LYS A 901 13.87 -27.44 -3.99
C LYS A 901 12.68 -27.97 -4.81
N SER A 902 11.45 -27.65 -4.40
CA SER A 902 10.25 -27.98 -5.18
C SER A 902 10.20 -27.28 -6.53
N PHE A 903 10.71 -26.05 -6.62
CA PHE A 903 10.78 -25.27 -7.85
C PHE A 903 11.72 -25.92 -8.88
N LEU A 904 12.93 -26.29 -8.46
CA LEU A 904 13.91 -26.98 -9.31
C LEU A 904 13.46 -28.38 -9.76
N GLU A 905 12.57 -29.02 -9.00
CA GLU A 905 11.98 -30.32 -9.35
C GLU A 905 10.85 -30.20 -10.40
N ASN A 906 10.19 -29.04 -10.48
CA ASN A 906 8.97 -28.84 -11.28
C ASN A 906 9.16 -27.97 -12.54
N GLU A 907 10.13 -27.05 -12.58
CA GLU A 907 10.34 -26.14 -13.73
C GLU A 907 11.63 -26.41 -14.52
N LYS A 908 11.53 -26.37 -15.85
CA LYS A 908 12.71 -26.39 -16.75
C LYS A 908 13.21 -24.96 -16.93
N ILE A 909 14.45 -24.69 -16.52
CA ILE A 909 15.08 -23.37 -16.64
C ILE A 909 15.86 -23.30 -17.95
N GLY A 910 15.57 -22.30 -18.78
CA GLY A 910 16.28 -22.01 -20.03
C GLY A 910 17.58 -21.20 -19.84
N TYR A 911 18.26 -20.90 -20.95
CA TYR A 911 19.41 -20.01 -20.96
C TYR A 911 19.01 -18.56 -20.74
N HIS A 912 19.87 -17.77 -20.09
CA HIS A 912 19.60 -16.35 -19.90
C HIS A 912 19.66 -15.60 -21.26
N PRO A 913 18.72 -14.68 -21.57
CA PRO A 913 18.65 -13.96 -22.86
C PRO A 913 19.94 -13.24 -23.29
N ILE A 914 20.73 -12.81 -22.31
CA ILE A 914 22.06 -12.17 -22.54
C ILE A 914 23.03 -13.03 -23.36
N PHE A 915 22.83 -14.36 -23.38
CA PHE A 915 23.64 -15.29 -24.16
C PHE A 915 22.95 -15.72 -25.47
N ILE A 916 21.65 -15.48 -25.63
CA ILE A 916 20.89 -15.95 -26.81
C ILE A 916 21.32 -15.18 -28.07
N ASP A 917 21.55 -13.88 -27.95
CA ASP A 917 21.91 -13.00 -29.08
C ASP A 917 23.35 -13.24 -29.60
N ARG A 918 24.22 -13.86 -28.80
CA ARG A 918 25.67 -13.97 -29.12
C ARG A 918 26.19 -15.37 -29.37
N THR A 919 25.53 -16.41 -28.87
CA THR A 919 26.12 -17.76 -28.93
C THR A 919 25.72 -18.56 -30.17
N ILE A 920 24.75 -18.11 -31.00
CA ILE A 920 24.23 -18.99 -32.05
C ILE A 920 23.90 -18.26 -33.35
N LYS A 921 24.85 -18.28 -34.31
CA LYS A 921 24.61 -17.93 -35.72
C LYS A 921 24.46 -19.16 -36.64
N GLN A 922 24.29 -20.38 -36.11
CA GLN A 922 24.06 -21.57 -36.94
C GLN A 922 22.83 -22.35 -36.47
N ASN A 923 21.83 -22.42 -37.35
CA ASN A 923 20.51 -23.03 -37.09
C ASN A 923 20.58 -24.55 -36.82
N ASP A 924 21.64 -25.24 -37.26
CA ASP A 924 21.69 -26.71 -37.19
C ASP A 924 22.09 -27.25 -35.80
N GLN A 925 22.95 -26.53 -35.06
CA GLN A 925 23.30 -26.89 -33.68
C GLN A 925 22.16 -26.60 -32.69
N ARG A 926 21.28 -25.63 -32.99
CA ARG A 926 20.10 -25.30 -32.17
C ARG A 926 19.13 -26.47 -32.05
N LYS A 927 18.97 -27.24 -33.14
CA LYS A 927 17.95 -28.26 -33.25
C LYS A 927 18.33 -29.53 -32.47
N MET A 928 19.58 -29.98 -32.58
CA MET A 928 20.07 -31.16 -31.87
C MET A 928 20.13 -30.97 -30.35
N GLU A 929 20.54 -29.80 -29.87
CA GLU A 929 20.64 -29.53 -28.42
C GLU A 929 19.23 -29.44 -27.78
N ASN A 930 18.26 -28.84 -28.49
CA ASN A 930 16.87 -28.80 -28.07
C ASN A 930 16.23 -30.20 -28.03
N GLU A 931 16.48 -31.04 -29.04
CA GLU A 931 15.99 -32.42 -29.10
C GLU A 931 16.55 -33.28 -27.96
N ARG A 932 17.83 -33.09 -27.60
CA ARG A 932 18.49 -33.78 -26.48
C ARG A 932 17.88 -33.39 -25.12
N VAL A 933 17.59 -32.10 -24.92
CA VAL A 933 16.96 -31.58 -23.70
C VAL A 933 15.48 -32.01 -23.61
N GLU A 934 14.77 -32.06 -24.73
CA GLU A 934 13.39 -32.56 -24.79
C GLU A 934 13.29 -34.05 -24.44
N MET A 935 14.17 -34.90 -24.99
CA MET A 935 14.17 -36.34 -24.73
C MET A 935 14.47 -36.69 -23.27
N LEU A 936 15.42 -36.00 -22.63
CA LEU A 936 15.75 -36.22 -21.21
C LEU A 936 14.63 -35.75 -20.29
N SER A 937 13.83 -34.79 -20.75
CA SER A 937 12.74 -34.21 -19.98
C SER A 937 11.44 -35.01 -20.07
N SER A 938 11.15 -35.62 -21.23
CA SER A 938 9.97 -36.45 -21.45
C SER A 938 10.02 -37.77 -20.67
N ILE A 939 11.23 -38.30 -20.43
CA ILE A 939 11.43 -39.48 -19.57
C ILE A 939 11.21 -39.16 -18.08
N LYS A 940 11.50 -37.94 -17.64
CA LYS A 940 11.28 -37.50 -16.24
C LYS A 940 9.83 -37.08 -15.94
N SER A 941 9.08 -36.60 -16.93
CA SER A 941 7.74 -36.01 -16.76
C SER A 941 6.57 -36.99 -16.94
N TYR A 942 6.82 -38.28 -17.18
CA TYR A 942 5.75 -39.27 -17.35
C TYR A 942 5.08 -39.63 -16.00
N LYS A 943 3.95 -38.98 -15.69
CA LYS A 943 2.96 -39.39 -14.68
C LYS A 943 1.54 -39.11 -15.21
N PRO A 944 0.58 -40.04 -15.10
CA PRO A 944 -0.76 -39.86 -15.67
C PRO A 944 -1.65 -38.94 -14.80
N ASN A 945 -2.61 -38.25 -15.43
CA ASN A 945 -3.48 -37.26 -14.78
C ASN A 945 -4.77 -37.86 -14.17
N MET A 946 -5.29 -37.23 -13.11
CA MET A 946 -6.59 -37.51 -12.48
C MET A 946 -7.54 -36.28 -12.49
N THR A 947 -8.84 -36.53 -12.30
CA THR A 947 -9.98 -35.66 -12.66
C THR A 947 -10.65 -34.95 -11.47
N VAL A 948 -11.77 -34.24 -11.70
CA VAL A 948 -12.60 -33.38 -10.80
C VAL A 948 -12.94 -33.94 -9.40
N PHE A 949 -12.59 -35.19 -9.13
CA PHE A 949 -12.76 -35.88 -7.84
C PHE A 949 -11.59 -35.68 -6.85
N GLU A 950 -10.54 -34.95 -7.20
CA GLU A 950 -9.34 -34.81 -6.35
C GLU A 950 -9.28 -33.53 -5.49
N ILE A 951 -10.42 -33.11 -4.93
CA ILE A 951 -10.48 -32.09 -3.89
C ILE A 951 -9.86 -32.66 -2.59
N GLY A 952 -8.77 -32.07 -2.11
CA GLY A 952 -8.08 -32.47 -0.87
C GLY A 952 -8.90 -32.24 0.41
N LYS A 953 -8.75 -33.17 1.37
CA LYS A 953 -9.55 -33.35 2.61
C LYS A 953 -9.55 -32.24 3.67
N ASN A 954 -8.90 -31.08 3.48
CA ASN A 954 -8.58 -30.18 4.61
C ASN A 954 -9.22 -28.78 4.66
N ASN A 955 -10.07 -28.36 3.71
CA ASN A 955 -10.74 -27.05 3.81
C ASN A 955 -12.25 -27.20 4.00
N LYS A 956 -12.71 -27.14 5.26
CA LYS A 956 -14.11 -27.34 5.68
C LYS A 956 -14.93 -26.05 5.86
N ALA A 957 -14.42 -24.87 5.52
CA ALA A 957 -15.21 -23.64 5.65
C ALA A 957 -14.85 -22.66 4.54
N ASN A 958 -15.68 -22.58 3.50
CA ASN A 958 -15.64 -21.43 2.61
C ASN A 958 -17.08 -21.09 2.21
N THR A 959 -17.69 -20.19 2.97
CA THR A 959 -19.10 -19.78 2.96
C THR A 959 -19.56 -19.24 1.61
N ALA A 960 -18.72 -18.49 0.91
CA ALA A 960 -19.01 -17.99 -0.43
C ALA A 960 -19.15 -19.12 -1.47
N ARG A 961 -18.37 -20.21 -1.34
CA ARG A 961 -18.46 -21.37 -2.24
C ARG A 961 -19.78 -22.12 -2.06
N GLU A 962 -20.26 -22.28 -0.83
CA GLU A 962 -21.54 -22.96 -0.56
C GLU A 962 -22.73 -22.13 -1.06
N VAL A 963 -22.73 -20.82 -0.78
CA VAL A 963 -23.75 -19.89 -1.26
C VAL A 963 -23.77 -19.85 -2.79
N MET A 964 -22.62 -19.75 -3.45
CA MET A 964 -22.54 -19.76 -4.92
C MET A 964 -22.92 -21.12 -5.52
N LYS A 965 -22.56 -22.24 -4.89
CA LYS A 965 -22.94 -23.59 -5.35
C LYS A 965 -24.45 -23.82 -5.22
N MET A 966 -25.06 -23.38 -4.11
CA MET A 966 -26.52 -23.45 -3.93
C MET A 966 -27.25 -22.50 -4.90
N LYS A 967 -26.78 -21.26 -5.06
CA LYS A 967 -27.33 -20.31 -6.04
C LYS A 967 -27.27 -20.87 -7.46
N ARG A 968 -26.13 -21.45 -7.88
CA ARG A 968 -25.99 -22.13 -9.19
C ARG A 968 -26.94 -23.30 -9.37
N GLN A 969 -27.11 -24.15 -8.36
CA GLN A 969 -28.07 -25.28 -8.42
C GLN A 969 -29.52 -24.82 -8.60
N VAL A 970 -29.88 -23.64 -8.07
CA VAL A 970 -31.21 -23.04 -8.26
C VAL A 970 -31.30 -22.42 -9.67
N THR A 971 -30.27 -21.70 -10.11
CA THR A 971 -30.21 -21.10 -11.45
C THR A 971 -30.27 -22.15 -12.56
N GLU A 972 -29.48 -23.23 -12.48
CA GLU A 972 -29.44 -24.32 -13.47
C GLU A 972 -30.77 -25.06 -13.60
N LYS A 973 -31.48 -25.26 -12.48
CA LYS A 973 -32.80 -25.93 -12.49
C LYS A 973 -33.91 -25.12 -13.15
N ILE A 974 -33.74 -23.79 -13.23
CA ILE A 974 -34.82 -22.86 -13.62
C ILE A 974 -34.56 -22.24 -14.99
N LEU A 975 -33.30 -21.89 -15.32
CA LEU A 975 -32.92 -21.38 -16.65
C LEU A 975 -32.78 -22.50 -17.71
N GLY A 976 -32.78 -23.77 -17.29
CA GLY A 976 -32.74 -24.91 -18.20
C GLY A 976 -34.01 -25.06 -19.06
N LYS A 977 -34.09 -24.36 -20.19
CA LYS A 977 -34.86 -24.84 -21.34
C LYS A 977 -33.98 -25.79 -22.17
N LYS A 978 -34.43 -27.03 -22.28
CA LYS A 978 -33.99 -27.99 -23.30
C LYS A 978 -34.07 -27.33 -24.69
N SER A 979 -32.93 -27.06 -25.33
CA SER A 979 -32.87 -26.93 -26.78
C SER A 979 -32.15 -28.14 -27.34
N ASN A 980 -32.94 -29.06 -27.90
CA ASN A 980 -32.48 -29.96 -28.94
C ASN A 980 -32.06 -29.08 -30.13
N HIS A 981 -30.78 -28.73 -30.24
CA HIS A 981 -30.22 -28.43 -31.54
C HIS A 981 -28.94 -29.25 -31.73
N SER A 982 -29.02 -30.04 -32.79
CA SER A 982 -28.04 -30.97 -33.30
C SER A 982 -26.66 -30.33 -33.45
N SER A 983 -25.69 -31.06 -32.93
CA SER A 983 -24.27 -30.99 -33.18
C SER A 983 -23.93 -30.80 -34.66
N GLU A 984 -23.48 -29.60 -35.03
CA GLU A 984 -22.45 -29.43 -36.04
C GLU A 984 -21.34 -28.56 -35.46
N GLN A 985 -20.16 -29.18 -35.37
CA GLN A 985 -18.94 -28.58 -34.88
C GLN A 985 -18.51 -27.45 -35.84
N THR A 986 -18.57 -26.22 -35.37
CA THR A 986 -17.65 -25.17 -35.81
C THR A 986 -17.00 -24.58 -34.56
N GLU A 987 -15.73 -24.91 -34.35
CA GLU A 987 -14.87 -24.26 -33.36
C GLU A 987 -14.64 -22.80 -33.79
N THR A 988 -15.57 -21.91 -33.47
CA THR A 988 -15.27 -20.48 -33.41
C THR A 988 -14.76 -20.15 -32.01
N ASN A 989 -13.44 -20.16 -31.90
CA ASN A 989 -12.69 -19.67 -30.74
C ASN A 989 -13.09 -18.22 -30.43
N PHE A 990 -14.01 -18.03 -29.49
CA PHE A 990 -14.24 -16.72 -28.87
C PHE A 990 -13.86 -16.78 -27.38
N LYS A 991 -12.55 -16.79 -27.12
CA LYS A 991 -11.99 -16.50 -25.79
C LYS A 991 -11.70 -15.01 -25.75
N ASP A 992 -12.60 -14.23 -25.17
CA ASP A 992 -12.32 -12.84 -24.86
C ASP A 992 -11.21 -12.79 -23.80
N LYS A 993 -9.96 -12.58 -24.24
CA LYS A 993 -8.73 -12.53 -23.42
C LYS A 993 -8.69 -11.35 -22.44
N GLU A 994 -9.69 -10.50 -22.50
CA GLU A 994 -9.55 -9.13 -22.03
C GLU A 994 -10.39 -8.92 -20.74
N PHE A 995 -11.43 -9.73 -20.47
CA PHE A 995 -12.19 -9.70 -19.21
C PHE A 995 -11.81 -10.73 -18.14
N TYR A 996 -10.95 -11.68 -18.48
CA TYR A 996 -10.28 -12.50 -17.46
C TYR A 996 -9.00 -11.80 -17.07
N LEU A 997 -8.92 -11.29 -15.83
CA LEU A 997 -7.60 -11.19 -15.20
C LEU A 997 -7.03 -12.60 -15.17
N ASN A 998 -5.85 -12.80 -15.77
CA ASN A 998 -5.09 -14.03 -15.61
C ASN A 998 -4.87 -14.26 -14.11
N TYR A 999 -5.66 -15.15 -13.52
CA TYR A 999 -5.42 -15.67 -12.19
C TYR A 999 -4.18 -16.56 -12.25
N GLN A 1000 -3.02 -16.03 -11.88
CA GLN A 1000 -1.85 -16.84 -11.53
C GLN A 1000 -1.98 -17.24 -10.07
N SER A 1001 -1.59 -18.48 -9.75
CA SER A 1001 -1.73 -19.21 -8.48
C SER A 1001 -1.04 -18.60 -7.25
N ASN A 1002 -0.80 -17.29 -7.22
CA ASN A 1002 -0.09 -16.55 -6.16
C ASN A 1002 -1.01 -15.98 -5.05
N ASP A 1003 -2.32 -16.21 -5.10
CA ASP A 1003 -3.28 -15.56 -4.18
C ASP A 1003 -3.72 -16.40 -2.96
N PHE A 1004 -3.04 -17.51 -2.67
CA PHE A 1004 -3.31 -18.28 -1.44
C PHE A 1004 -2.15 -18.12 -0.46
N HIS A 1005 -2.34 -17.28 0.57
CA HIS A 1005 -2.00 -17.53 1.98
C HIS A 1005 -1.91 -16.19 2.74
N PHE A 1006 -2.93 -15.85 3.52
CA PHE A 1006 -2.76 -15.28 4.87
C PHE A 1006 -4.07 -15.41 5.65
N GLU A 1007 -4.33 -16.60 6.19
CA GLU A 1007 -5.20 -16.76 7.36
C GLU A 1007 -4.41 -17.49 8.44
N LYS A 1008 -3.88 -16.72 9.39
CA LYS A 1008 -3.83 -17.07 10.82
C LYS A 1008 -3.67 -15.77 11.61
N GLY A 1009 -4.75 -15.40 12.29
CA GLY A 1009 -5.00 -14.06 12.81
C GLY A 1009 -4.23 -13.65 14.06
N LEU A 1010 -4.40 -12.37 14.38
CA LEU A 1010 -4.13 -11.77 15.68
C LEU A 1010 -5.41 -11.13 16.21
N GLN A 1011 -5.85 -11.57 17.39
CA GLN A 1011 -6.75 -10.83 18.26
C GLN A 1011 -5.95 -9.72 18.96
N LEU A 1012 -6.45 -8.48 18.92
CA LEU A 1012 -5.91 -7.35 19.68
C LEU A 1012 -6.63 -7.23 21.02
N THR A 1013 -5.88 -7.20 22.13
CA THR A 1013 -6.12 -6.26 23.24
C THR A 1013 -4.89 -6.09 24.16
N LYS A 1014 -4.56 -4.81 24.42
CA LYS A 1014 -3.95 -4.17 25.63
C LYS A 1014 -2.44 -3.84 25.71
N SER A 1015 -2.21 -2.55 26.01
CA SER A 1015 -1.15 -1.87 26.80
C SER A 1015 0.32 -1.87 26.33
N PHE A 1016 0.99 -0.74 26.57
CA PHE A 1016 2.36 -0.36 26.17
C PHE A 1016 3.46 -1.32 26.71
N ASP A 1017 3.18 -2.09 27.76
CA ASP A 1017 4.07 -3.16 28.24
C ASP A 1017 4.08 -4.41 27.33
N THR A 1018 3.05 -4.60 26.51
CA THR A 1018 2.87 -5.79 25.67
C THR A 1018 3.55 -5.65 24.31
N GLN A 1019 3.66 -4.43 23.77
CA GLN A 1019 4.41 -4.16 22.54
C GLN A 1019 5.93 -4.32 22.72
N LEU A 1020 6.43 -4.17 23.95
CA LEU A 1020 7.83 -4.46 24.29
C LEU A 1020 8.07 -5.95 24.58
N LYS A 1021 7.07 -6.68 25.07
CA LYS A 1021 7.14 -8.14 25.27
C LYS A 1021 7.00 -8.95 23.98
N GLU A 1022 6.29 -8.47 22.96
CA GLU A 1022 6.28 -9.14 21.63
C GLU A 1022 7.62 -9.01 20.88
N SER A 1023 8.52 -8.14 21.33
CA SER A 1023 9.93 -8.10 20.88
C SER A 1023 10.89 -8.98 21.70
N ILE A 1024 10.39 -9.60 22.78
CA ILE A 1024 11.20 -10.42 23.71
C ILE A 1024 10.44 -11.71 24.01
N LEU A 1025 10.87 -12.79 23.34
CA LEU A 1025 10.61 -14.24 23.58
C LEU A 1025 9.69 -14.97 22.58
N ASP A 1026 10.31 -15.68 21.63
CA ASP A 1026 10.01 -17.12 21.40
C ASP A 1026 11.30 -17.93 21.13
N PHE A 1027 12.36 -17.71 21.94
CA PHE A 1027 13.58 -18.53 21.89
C PHE A 1027 13.97 -19.18 23.23
N ASP A 1028 13.65 -18.60 24.39
CA ASP A 1028 14.09 -19.18 25.68
C ASP A 1028 13.10 -20.21 26.30
N GLU A 1029 11.79 -20.14 26.03
CA GLU A 1029 10.86 -21.16 26.56
C GLU A 1029 10.98 -22.51 25.83
N ARG A 1030 11.40 -22.52 24.56
CA ARG A 1030 11.66 -23.76 23.80
C ARG A 1030 12.94 -24.46 24.24
N ILE A 1031 13.95 -23.73 24.71
CA ILE A 1031 15.22 -24.32 25.19
C ILE A 1031 15.03 -24.95 26.58
N GLN A 1032 14.27 -24.33 27.48
CA GLN A 1032 14.00 -24.90 28.80
C GLN A 1032 13.03 -26.10 28.75
N THR A 1033 12.04 -26.11 27.84
CA THR A 1033 11.16 -27.27 27.64
C THR A 1033 11.85 -28.43 26.90
N HIS A 1034 12.78 -28.17 25.97
CA HIS A 1034 13.57 -29.22 25.33
C HIS A 1034 14.64 -29.84 26.25
N GLN A 1035 15.22 -29.06 27.18
CA GLN A 1035 16.13 -29.61 28.20
C GLN A 1035 15.38 -30.44 29.26
N LYS A 1036 14.17 -30.03 29.70
CA LYS A 1036 13.32 -30.83 30.59
C LYS A 1036 12.74 -32.10 29.91
N LYS A 1037 12.44 -32.06 28.61
CA LYS A 1037 12.04 -33.27 27.83
C LYS A 1037 13.21 -34.24 27.60
N ARG A 1038 14.44 -33.75 27.39
CA ARG A 1038 15.65 -34.59 27.28
C ARG A 1038 16.04 -35.26 28.60
N GLN A 1039 15.83 -34.61 29.76
CA GLN A 1039 16.02 -35.25 31.07
C GLN A 1039 14.93 -36.28 31.39
N ARG A 1040 13.65 -36.03 31.06
CA ARG A 1040 12.56 -37.02 31.25
C ARG A 1040 12.68 -38.23 30.30
N GLN A 1041 13.16 -38.07 29.07
CA GLN A 1041 13.36 -39.20 28.15
C GLN A 1041 14.57 -40.08 28.50
N ARG A 1042 15.61 -39.53 29.16
CA ARG A 1042 16.74 -40.33 29.68
C ARG A 1042 16.36 -41.22 30.89
N VAL A 1043 15.41 -40.79 31.73
CA VAL A 1043 14.92 -41.59 32.87
C VAL A 1043 13.95 -42.69 32.43
N VAL A 1044 13.13 -42.45 31.39
CA VAL A 1044 12.19 -43.46 30.86
C VAL A 1044 12.89 -44.50 29.97
N GLY A 1045 13.97 -44.13 29.29
CA GLY A 1045 14.82 -45.06 28.53
C GLY A 1045 15.60 -46.05 29.41
N HIS A 1046 15.98 -45.66 30.63
CA HIS A 1046 16.71 -46.54 31.56
C HIS A 1046 15.80 -47.59 32.23
N ASN A 1047 14.50 -47.29 32.41
CA ASN A 1047 13.53 -48.24 32.98
C ASN A 1047 12.93 -49.21 31.95
N LYS A 1048 12.89 -48.87 30.66
CA LYS A 1048 12.47 -49.82 29.60
C LYS A 1048 13.54 -50.86 29.24
N GLY A 1049 14.82 -50.55 29.43
CA GLY A 1049 15.94 -51.50 29.22
C GLY A 1049 16.03 -52.62 30.26
N LYS A 1050 15.50 -52.43 31.48
CA LYS A 1050 15.44 -53.48 32.53
C LYS A 1050 14.18 -54.37 32.44
N ALA A 1051 13.11 -53.92 31.80
CA ALA A 1051 11.88 -54.71 31.63
C ALA A 1051 11.93 -55.71 30.47
N MET A 1052 12.81 -55.50 29.47
CA MET A 1052 12.95 -56.40 28.31
C MET A 1052 13.91 -57.59 28.50
N LYS A 1053 14.64 -57.66 29.63
CA LYS A 1053 15.47 -58.84 29.99
C LYS A 1053 14.76 -59.87 30.88
N ARG A 1054 13.45 -59.75 31.12
CA ARG A 1054 12.68 -60.67 32.01
C ARG A 1054 11.48 -61.38 31.38
N LYS A 1055 11.23 -61.29 30.06
CA LYS A 1055 10.18 -62.05 29.35
C LYS A 1055 10.73 -62.94 28.23
N GLY A 1056 11.78 -63.68 28.55
CA GLY A 1056 12.34 -64.76 27.74
C GLY A 1056 12.71 -65.95 28.62
N LYS A 1057 11.79 -66.40 29.47
CA LYS A 1057 11.81 -67.70 30.16
C LYS A 1057 10.40 -67.98 30.69
N ARG A 1058 9.57 -68.53 29.81
CA ARG A 1058 8.52 -69.56 29.99
C ARG A 1058 7.53 -69.46 28.86
#